data_AF-A0AAU5QFK9-F1
#
_entry.id   AF-A0AAU5QFK9-F1
#
_cell.length_a   1.000
_cell.length_b   1.000
_cell.length_c   1.000
_cell.angle_alpha   90.00
_cell.angle_beta   90.00
_cell.angle_gamma   90.00
#
_symmetry.space_group_name_H-M   'P 1'
#
loop_
_entity.id
_entity.type
_entity.pdbx_description
1 polymer ?
#
loop_
_entity_poly.entity_id
_entity_poly.type
_entity_poly.pdbx_seq_one_letter_code
_entity_poly.pdbx_strand_id
1 'polypeptide(L)'
;MSTTTRESIIGIEQKAVDHAYDCYAARLAEMSGTSAATASANPKDGITNRIEAEARAEEYGGLGTEALVFSRVDAPEDPGGEPRPWYIGRRVVYDSTRELVVLPWTSPLATTWSKARPEAPGEVVLRRQLRCVERVVKDYLDEIALMAPTVPTTVPSPRPAADQAAEAAQDATPTKLAPKPTSEPRPDPEAPLEPEPEAPQEGAGSAPGPARTPGDVARLQRRKPLQPDDFLLRELRRSRSGRMRDIVETIRRDQLDLVTGSPSDILVVQGGPGTGKSAVGLHRVTWLVNNEHFKAQDILVIGPHQGFLDYVGQVLPTLGTRDVNAVQLSRLWEADIHGSDEPRARSVKSDERMGSVLRRRVEYDYRPEALDALTEVPSFEGDEPAVVVIAGSTTLRVPRSEVIALLDEARSGDGPYRQCRDRFRSLFVDRLLQELATIAPRRAQGSTIRRDLERNRRVERLVERIWPSQGAREALRTLYDSPDLLRTCADGILDEDEQAALHRPRAASADADAWTLEDHVCLEELRFLIDGEIPRRYGHIVVDEAQDLTPMQARALRRRCAVGGSMTVLGDLAQATGPHTHTSWDRIGTLLSDHGDWRVAELNTSYRVPAEIMAFVAPLARAVAPGLPYPQAVREVGEGAVRTVPSGPWKLLDDTAAEVARLVGTSDGHTPRSVAVIVPDDSEWLDEIARHLDAVIEETSREAVSVLAAAQAKGMEYDHVLVVEPATIADRGPAGLRQLYIALTRSTQSLTVLHTSPLPQALTQSGATTGPGSGEPDPSGTTSGEQVGNEAESVESGDAPEIGTDIRVRVLGVGPGGRYKVKALTPDLDRPLFLTVRHGSAPPRRGEELDCWVFANETNQSVLTTDQRGRLPITPRMAERYAAAVDVLDELTAGDGSVPHDARVRLSELQGMANRILRRDQADWVDVRRVLGSPDRHRLGLLRDLAAGANRALKDNTVNVHGLREEYERSGWADALADARELLGVRLAEATNPSTPDTPGPSETSETSDVPSAPNVPESANAPVVTEPRPEPKESETVPTVDHAPPATAVTTKEGFLRALEDAASADRACKKHEAVRHALKSALLWADLQPLDSAIVDVSCVTERGTFLYEALGAGRSTYADLRSGATRLLEINHTLPTRADALYLVLCEPPADDWSADTVRDVFDVHVLWRSPEGWGGRDAATALNSPEA
;
A
#
# COMPACT_ATOMS: atom_id res chain seq x y z
N MET A 1 0.13 29.43 52.70
CA MET A 1 0.30 29.41 51.24
C MET A 1 1.67 28.85 50.93
N SER A 2 1.75 27.82 50.10
CA SER A 2 3.01 27.29 49.57
C SER A 2 2.79 27.01 48.09
N THR A 3 3.49 27.74 47.22
CA THR A 3 3.49 27.50 45.77
C THR A 3 4.34 26.27 45.49
N THR A 4 3.72 25.09 45.56
CA THR A 4 4.36 23.80 45.25
C THR A 4 4.93 23.85 43.83
N THR A 5 6.25 23.75 43.69
CA THR A 5 6.92 23.81 42.38
C THR A 5 6.56 22.59 41.54
N ARG A 6 6.57 22.75 40.20
CA ARG A 6 6.23 21.67 39.25
C ARG A 6 7.06 20.40 39.50
N GLU A 7 8.35 20.59 39.79
CA GLU A 7 9.30 19.54 40.18
C GLU A 7 8.88 18.79 41.45
N SER A 8 8.33 19.49 42.45
CA SER A 8 7.86 18.84 43.70
C SER A 8 6.61 18.00 43.49
N ILE A 9 5.80 18.26 42.45
CA ILE A 9 4.68 17.39 42.06
C ILE A 9 5.21 16.21 41.26
N ILE A 10 6.09 16.43 40.27
CA ILE A 10 6.76 15.36 39.53
C ILE A 10 7.46 14.38 40.49
N GLY A 11 8.18 14.87 41.51
CA GLY A 11 8.85 14.05 42.52
C GLY A 11 7.93 13.35 43.54
N ILE A 12 6.63 13.66 43.55
CA ILE A 12 5.60 12.88 44.26
C ILE A 12 5.08 11.77 43.34
N GLU A 13 4.65 12.12 42.12
CA GLU A 13 4.11 11.14 41.17
C GLU A 13 5.17 10.09 40.75
N GLN A 14 6.44 10.50 40.62
CA GLN A 14 7.57 9.60 40.35
C GLN A 14 7.65 8.48 41.39
N LYS A 15 7.50 8.78 42.69
CA LYS A 15 7.55 7.76 43.76
C LYS A 15 6.39 6.77 43.69
N ALA A 16 5.21 7.23 43.25
CA ALA A 16 4.06 6.36 43.05
C ALA A 16 4.23 5.47 41.80
N VAL A 17 4.81 6.02 40.72
CA VAL A 17 5.16 5.26 39.52
C VAL A 17 6.27 4.24 39.79
N ASP A 18 7.32 4.61 40.53
CA ASP A 18 8.37 3.68 40.97
C ASP A 18 7.77 2.52 41.79
N HIS A 19 6.93 2.83 42.79
CA HIS A 19 6.22 1.82 43.58
C HIS A 19 5.35 0.89 42.72
N ALA A 20 4.61 1.44 41.74
CA ALA A 20 3.83 0.66 40.79
C ALA A 20 4.70 -0.26 39.93
N TYR A 21 5.85 0.22 39.44
CA TYR A 21 6.80 -0.59 38.67
C TYR A 21 7.47 -1.68 39.51
N ASP A 22 7.80 -1.40 40.78
CA ASP A 22 8.36 -2.39 41.70
C ASP A 22 7.34 -3.49 42.04
N CYS A 23 6.08 -3.13 42.31
CA CYS A 23 4.99 -4.11 42.50
C CYS A 23 4.71 -4.93 41.23
N TYR A 24 4.71 -4.29 40.05
CA TYR A 24 4.58 -4.98 38.77
C TYR A 24 5.74 -5.97 38.54
N ALA A 25 6.98 -5.56 38.78
CA ALA A 25 8.16 -6.41 38.62
C ALA A 25 8.18 -7.57 39.62
N ALA A 26 7.80 -7.33 40.88
CA ALA A 26 7.67 -8.38 41.89
C ALA A 26 6.59 -9.41 41.51
N ARG A 27 5.44 -8.94 41.00
CA ARG A 27 4.34 -9.81 40.55
C ARG A 27 4.71 -10.62 39.31
N LEU A 28 5.43 -10.02 38.36
CA LEU A 28 5.98 -10.73 37.19
C LEU A 28 6.97 -11.81 37.63
N ALA A 29 7.88 -11.50 38.56
CA ALA A 29 8.84 -12.46 39.11
C ALA A 29 8.15 -13.59 39.90
N GLU A 30 7.04 -13.32 40.60
CA GLU A 30 6.22 -14.35 41.26
C GLU A 30 5.60 -15.33 40.24
N MET A 31 5.02 -14.80 39.15
CA MET A 31 4.45 -15.62 38.08
C MET A 31 5.52 -16.48 37.40
N SER A 32 6.64 -15.88 36.98
CA SER A 32 7.77 -16.61 36.38
C SER A 32 8.42 -17.60 37.35
N GLY A 33 8.51 -17.29 38.65
CA GLY A 33 9.12 -18.15 39.66
C GLY A 33 8.25 -19.36 40.05
N THR A 34 6.93 -19.23 40.00
CA THR A 34 5.97 -20.31 40.34
C THR A 34 6.10 -21.52 39.41
N SER A 35 6.51 -21.30 38.15
CA SER A 35 6.89 -22.33 37.18
C SER A 35 7.88 -23.35 37.76
N ALA A 36 8.94 -22.89 38.43
CA ALA A 36 9.97 -23.76 38.99
C ALA A 36 9.50 -24.56 40.22
N ALA A 37 8.56 -24.02 41.01
CA ALA A 37 8.05 -24.66 42.22
C ALA A 37 6.99 -25.73 41.92
N THR A 38 6.09 -25.47 40.97
CA THR A 38 5.01 -26.41 40.62
C THR A 38 5.47 -27.60 39.78
N ALA A 39 6.65 -27.52 39.16
CA ALA A 39 7.25 -28.59 38.36
C ALA A 39 7.58 -29.88 39.15
N SER A 40 7.57 -29.87 40.50
CA SER A 40 7.91 -31.06 41.31
C SER A 40 6.77 -32.08 41.45
N ALA A 41 5.57 -31.80 40.90
CA ALA A 41 4.39 -32.65 41.01
C ALA A 41 3.97 -33.22 39.64
N ASN A 42 4.33 -34.48 39.39
CA ASN A 42 4.01 -35.30 38.22
C ASN A 42 4.57 -34.80 36.85
N PRO A 43 5.43 -35.55 36.13
CA PRO A 43 6.16 -35.02 34.96
C PRO A 43 5.33 -34.52 33.77
N LYS A 44 4.09 -35.00 33.57
CA LYS A 44 3.21 -34.50 32.49
C LYS A 44 2.51 -33.21 32.87
N ASP A 45 2.03 -33.14 34.11
CA ASP A 45 1.29 -31.99 34.62
C ASP A 45 2.25 -30.82 34.86
N GLY A 46 3.46 -31.10 35.37
CA GLY A 46 4.53 -30.11 35.55
C GLY A 46 4.99 -29.43 34.25
N ILE A 47 4.94 -30.08 33.09
CA ILE A 47 5.24 -29.44 31.80
C ILE A 47 4.08 -28.52 31.39
N THR A 48 2.83 -28.98 31.54
CA THR A 48 1.64 -28.21 31.17
C THR A 48 1.48 -26.97 32.05
N ASN A 49 1.56 -27.15 33.37
CA ASN A 49 1.53 -26.08 34.37
C ASN A 49 2.66 -25.07 34.18
N ARG A 50 3.84 -25.54 33.74
CA ARG A 50 4.97 -24.67 33.41
C ARG A 50 4.69 -23.82 32.18
N ILE A 51 4.21 -24.41 31.08
CA ILE A 51 3.84 -23.68 29.86
C ILE A 51 2.73 -22.66 30.17
N GLU A 52 1.73 -23.02 30.97
CA GLU A 52 0.69 -22.09 31.40
C GLU A 52 1.23 -20.95 32.31
N ALA A 53 2.17 -21.25 33.21
CA ALA A 53 2.78 -20.23 34.09
C ALA A 53 3.71 -19.28 33.31
N GLU A 54 4.50 -19.82 32.38
CA GLU A 54 5.34 -19.06 31.45
C GLU A 54 4.47 -18.16 30.56
N ALA A 55 3.38 -18.70 29.97
CA ALA A 55 2.43 -17.93 29.17
C ALA A 55 1.72 -16.81 29.97
N ARG A 56 1.22 -17.09 31.19
CA ARG A 56 0.60 -16.07 32.06
C ARG A 56 1.59 -14.98 32.48
N ALA A 57 2.84 -15.33 32.74
CA ALA A 57 3.89 -14.36 33.04
C ALA A 57 4.19 -13.48 31.82
N GLU A 58 4.24 -14.06 30.61
CA GLU A 58 4.43 -13.31 29.38
C GLU A 58 3.23 -12.40 29.06
N GLU A 59 2.00 -12.90 29.23
CA GLU A 59 0.73 -12.18 29.07
C GLU A 59 0.64 -10.95 29.97
N TYR A 60 0.90 -11.13 31.28
CA TYR A 60 0.99 -10.05 32.25
C TYR A 60 2.11 -9.05 31.90
N GLY A 61 3.22 -9.59 31.37
CA GLY A 61 4.35 -8.85 30.82
C GLY A 61 4.06 -8.10 29.50
N GLY A 62 5.11 -7.87 28.71
CA GLY A 62 4.97 -7.30 27.35
C GLY A 62 4.70 -5.80 27.27
N LEU A 63 4.98 -5.01 28.31
CA LEU A 63 4.91 -3.54 28.23
C LEU A 63 5.99 -2.91 27.33
N GLY A 64 7.13 -3.57 27.14
CA GLY A 64 8.25 -3.01 26.36
C GLY A 64 8.72 -1.68 26.94
N THR A 65 8.78 -0.64 26.10
CA THR A 65 9.12 0.74 26.48
C THR A 65 7.92 1.57 26.97
N GLU A 66 6.71 1.01 26.98
CA GLU A 66 5.48 1.75 27.30
C GLU A 66 5.32 2.04 28.80
N ALA A 67 4.63 3.14 29.10
CA ALA A 67 4.28 3.52 30.45
C ALA A 67 3.25 2.57 31.08
N LEU A 68 3.57 2.04 32.27
CA LEU A 68 2.63 1.29 33.10
C LEU A 68 1.46 2.16 33.56
N VAL A 69 1.75 3.42 33.92
CA VAL A 69 0.82 4.41 34.49
C VAL A 69 0.91 5.70 33.67
N PHE A 70 -0.23 6.22 33.22
CA PHE A 70 -0.32 7.43 32.37
C PHE A 70 -1.35 8.46 32.87
N SER A 71 -2.08 8.16 33.95
CA SER A 71 -3.04 9.10 34.54
C SER A 71 -3.21 8.85 36.04
N ARG A 72 -3.58 9.90 36.77
CA ARG A 72 -4.04 9.88 38.15
C ARG A 72 -5.42 10.53 38.25
N VAL A 73 -6.30 9.96 39.08
CA VAL A 73 -7.63 10.51 39.41
C VAL A 73 -7.80 10.50 40.92
N ASP A 74 -8.17 11.63 41.52
CA ASP A 74 -8.59 11.66 42.93
C ASP A 74 -10.12 11.67 42.98
N ALA A 75 -10.70 10.53 43.37
CA ALA A 75 -12.14 10.26 43.37
C ALA A 75 -12.50 9.20 44.44
N PRO A 76 -13.74 9.15 44.94
CA PRO A 76 -14.16 8.10 45.85
C PRO A 76 -14.33 6.75 45.11
N GLU A 77 -14.30 5.65 45.85
CA GLU A 77 -14.49 4.30 45.32
C GLU A 77 -15.98 3.97 45.13
N ASP A 78 -16.76 4.22 46.18
CA ASP A 78 -18.23 4.17 46.19
C ASP A 78 -18.82 5.59 46.09
N PRO A 79 -19.97 5.79 45.41
CA PRO A 79 -20.60 7.10 45.29
C PRO A 79 -20.86 7.79 46.64
N GLY A 80 -20.42 9.04 46.76
CA GLY A 80 -20.50 9.84 47.99
C GLY A 80 -19.46 9.51 49.08
N GLY A 81 -18.46 8.66 48.81
CA GLY A 81 -17.34 8.38 49.73
C GLY A 81 -16.31 9.53 49.84
N GLU A 82 -15.26 9.32 50.64
CA GLU A 82 -14.10 10.24 50.65
C GLU A 82 -13.19 10.01 49.42
N PRO A 83 -12.73 11.07 48.72
CA PRO A 83 -11.86 10.91 47.56
C PRO A 83 -10.47 10.38 47.92
N ARG A 84 -9.99 9.36 47.19
CA ARG A 84 -8.63 8.83 47.30
C ARG A 84 -7.88 8.88 45.95
N PRO A 85 -6.54 8.97 45.93
CA PRO A 85 -5.78 8.99 44.69
C PRO A 85 -5.73 7.59 44.05
N TRP A 86 -6.08 7.53 42.77
CA TRP A 86 -6.05 6.33 41.93
C TRP A 86 -5.07 6.53 40.78
N TYR A 87 -4.16 5.58 40.58
CA TYR A 87 -3.30 5.55 39.40
C TYR A 87 -3.92 4.64 38.33
N ILE A 88 -4.09 5.18 37.12
CA ILE A 88 -4.72 4.52 35.98
C ILE A 88 -3.64 4.14 34.96
N GLY A 89 -3.69 2.89 34.48
CA GLY A 89 -2.61 2.32 33.69
C GLY A 89 -3.01 1.20 32.71
N ARG A 90 -1.98 0.64 32.06
CA ARG A 90 -2.07 -0.42 31.03
C ARG A 90 -2.19 -1.84 31.60
N ARG A 91 -2.04 -2.03 32.92
CA ARG A 91 -2.15 -3.32 33.62
C ARG A 91 -2.82 -3.12 34.97
N VAL A 92 -3.44 -4.20 35.47
CA VAL A 92 -3.84 -4.30 36.89
C VAL A 92 -2.59 -4.60 37.70
N VAL A 93 -2.28 -3.80 38.73
CA VAL A 93 -1.14 -4.07 39.62
C VAL A 93 -1.60 -4.01 41.07
N TYR A 94 -1.24 -5.03 41.83
CA TYR A 94 -1.49 -5.14 43.26
C TYR A 94 -0.16 -5.10 44.03
N ASP A 95 -0.20 -4.62 45.28
CA ASP A 95 0.93 -4.69 46.20
C ASP A 95 1.04 -6.08 46.88
N SER A 96 1.97 -6.23 47.83
CA SER A 96 2.14 -7.44 48.63
C SER A 96 1.01 -7.68 49.64
N THR A 97 0.20 -6.67 49.99
CA THR A 97 -1.00 -6.81 50.84
C THR A 97 -2.28 -7.11 50.05
N ARG A 98 -2.21 -7.07 48.71
CA ARG A 98 -3.32 -7.17 47.73
C ARG A 98 -4.23 -5.95 47.66
N GLU A 99 -3.77 -4.78 48.09
CA GLU A 99 -4.37 -3.50 47.70
C GLU A 99 -4.04 -3.20 46.22
N LEU A 100 -4.98 -2.54 45.52
CA LEU A 100 -4.84 -2.18 44.11
C LEU A 100 -4.00 -0.91 43.96
N VAL A 101 -2.82 -1.03 43.36
CA VAL A 101 -1.87 0.08 43.12
C VAL A 101 -2.13 0.75 41.77
N VAL A 102 -2.45 -0.04 40.74
CA VAL A 102 -2.78 0.47 39.40
C VAL A 102 -4.11 -0.13 38.93
N LEU A 103 -5.09 0.74 38.71
CA LEU A 103 -6.39 0.44 38.13
C LEU A 103 -6.25 0.36 36.59
N PRO A 104 -6.70 -0.71 35.92
CA PRO A 104 -6.65 -0.78 34.46
C PRO A 104 -7.60 0.27 33.86
N TRP A 105 -7.16 0.93 32.79
CA TRP A 105 -7.96 1.94 32.09
C TRP A 105 -9.31 1.41 31.57
N THR A 106 -9.41 0.10 31.31
CA THR A 106 -10.66 -0.57 30.89
C THR A 106 -11.69 -0.76 32.00
N SER A 107 -11.34 -0.48 33.27
CA SER A 107 -12.27 -0.58 34.40
C SER A 107 -13.49 0.33 34.21
N PRO A 108 -14.70 -0.08 34.61
CA PRO A 108 -15.88 0.79 34.64
C PRO A 108 -15.67 2.08 35.45
N LEU A 109 -14.91 2.03 36.54
CA LEU A 109 -14.56 3.22 37.34
C LEU A 109 -13.63 4.15 36.56
N ALA A 110 -12.51 3.64 36.05
CA ALA A 110 -11.56 4.39 35.23
C ALA A 110 -12.23 5.01 34.00
N THR A 111 -13.12 4.27 33.34
CA THR A 111 -13.94 4.73 32.21
C THR A 111 -14.84 5.90 32.63
N THR A 112 -15.58 5.76 33.73
CA THR A 112 -16.51 6.78 34.23
C THR A 112 -15.77 8.06 34.58
N TRP A 113 -14.67 7.95 35.33
CA TRP A 113 -13.84 9.10 35.70
C TRP A 113 -13.12 9.73 34.50
N SER A 114 -12.82 8.98 33.44
CA SER A 114 -12.21 9.53 32.21
C SER A 114 -13.22 10.33 31.36
N LYS A 115 -14.51 9.99 31.44
CA LYS A 115 -15.58 10.73 30.74
C LYS A 115 -15.99 12.05 31.42
N ALA A 116 -15.66 12.22 32.71
CA ALA A 116 -15.95 13.44 33.47
C ALA A 116 -15.38 14.70 32.80
N ARG A 117 -16.09 15.84 32.90
CA ARG A 117 -15.76 17.10 32.22
C ARG A 117 -15.44 18.20 33.25
N PRO A 118 -14.61 19.22 32.93
CA PRO A 118 -14.35 20.33 33.86
C PRO A 118 -15.62 21.07 34.31
N GLU A 119 -16.62 21.16 33.44
CA GLU A 119 -17.91 21.83 33.70
C GLU A 119 -18.93 20.90 34.39
N ALA A 120 -18.66 19.58 34.39
CA ALA A 120 -19.49 18.53 34.97
C ALA A 120 -18.58 17.38 35.45
N PRO A 121 -17.84 17.59 36.56
CA PRO A 121 -16.78 16.66 37.01
C PRO A 121 -17.33 15.43 37.75
N GLY A 122 -18.58 15.48 38.21
CA GLY A 122 -19.15 14.46 39.08
C GLY A 122 -18.37 14.40 40.39
N GLU A 123 -17.80 13.23 40.69
CA GLU A 123 -17.07 12.94 41.93
C GLU A 123 -15.54 13.06 41.76
N VAL A 124 -15.05 13.44 40.58
CA VAL A 124 -13.63 13.62 40.28
C VAL A 124 -13.15 14.98 40.79
N VAL A 125 -12.31 14.98 41.81
CA VAL A 125 -11.74 16.21 42.43
C VAL A 125 -10.49 16.68 41.67
N LEU A 126 -9.65 15.73 41.26
CA LEU A 126 -8.46 15.94 40.43
C LEU A 126 -8.44 14.88 39.31
N ARG A 127 -8.12 15.28 38.08
CA ARG A 127 -7.64 14.36 37.03
C ARG A 127 -6.37 14.92 36.41
N ARG A 128 -5.28 14.16 36.55
CA ARG A 128 -3.92 14.49 36.10
C ARG A 128 -3.43 13.46 35.09
N GLN A 129 -3.21 13.86 33.85
CA GLN A 129 -2.43 13.05 32.91
C GLN A 129 -0.95 13.11 33.29
N LEU A 130 -0.26 11.97 33.21
CA LEU A 130 1.15 11.80 33.57
C LEU A 130 1.92 11.36 32.31
N ARG A 131 2.92 12.14 31.88
CA ARG A 131 3.78 11.75 30.77
C ARG A 131 4.94 10.94 31.31
N CYS A 132 4.89 9.63 31.11
CA CYS A 132 5.93 8.72 31.52
C CYS A 132 6.79 8.29 30.32
N VAL A 133 8.03 7.92 30.58
CA VAL A 133 8.88 7.16 29.65
C VAL A 133 9.40 5.99 30.45
N GLU A 134 8.87 4.80 30.17
CA GLU A 134 8.91 3.66 31.09
C GLU A 134 8.49 4.12 32.51
N ARG A 135 9.39 3.94 33.50
CA ARG A 135 9.19 4.35 34.90
C ARG A 135 9.41 5.83 35.20
N VAL A 136 9.86 6.65 34.23
CA VAL A 136 10.29 8.03 34.51
C VAL A 136 9.21 9.03 34.14
N VAL A 137 8.63 9.70 35.13
CA VAL A 137 7.69 10.81 34.97
C VAL A 137 8.45 12.03 34.43
N LYS A 138 8.13 12.43 33.19
CA LYS A 138 8.73 13.58 32.50
C LYS A 138 7.94 14.87 32.70
N ASP A 139 6.61 14.79 32.72
CA ASP A 139 5.72 15.96 32.82
C ASP A 139 4.30 15.56 33.27
N TYR A 140 3.44 16.54 33.58
CA TYR A 140 2.02 16.29 33.88
C TYR A 140 1.06 17.40 33.39
N LEU A 141 -0.21 17.08 33.23
CA LEU A 141 -1.30 18.01 32.89
C LEU A 141 -2.53 17.75 33.76
N ASP A 142 -3.03 18.77 34.44
CA ASP A 142 -4.26 18.69 35.24
C ASP A 142 -5.47 19.11 34.38
N GLU A 143 -6.31 18.14 33.97
CA GLU A 143 -7.52 18.40 33.18
C GLU A 143 -8.70 18.88 34.04
N ILE A 144 -8.78 18.40 35.28
CA ILE A 144 -9.80 18.76 36.26
C ILE A 144 -9.06 19.01 37.58
N ALA A 145 -9.31 20.15 38.22
CA ALA A 145 -8.78 20.47 39.55
C ALA A 145 -9.78 21.39 40.28
N LEU A 146 -10.64 20.81 41.12
CA LEU A 146 -11.70 21.54 41.83
C LEU A 146 -11.22 22.23 43.12
N MET A 147 -10.04 21.84 43.61
CA MET A 147 -9.37 22.45 44.76
C MET A 147 -7.88 22.64 44.44
N ALA A 148 -7.26 23.67 45.03
CA ALA A 148 -5.82 23.85 44.96
C ALA A 148 -5.10 22.64 45.60
N PRO A 149 -3.93 22.20 45.08
CA PRO A 149 -3.32 20.93 45.45
C PRO A 149 -2.81 20.91 46.90
N THR A 150 -3.67 20.48 47.82
CA THR A 150 -3.30 20.07 49.17
C THR A 150 -2.55 18.74 49.10
N VAL A 151 -1.29 18.71 49.52
CA VAL A 151 -0.44 17.52 49.49
C VAL A 151 -1.04 16.42 50.38
N PRO A 152 -1.41 15.24 49.84
CA PRO A 152 -1.76 14.10 50.67
C PRO A 152 -0.47 13.56 51.33
N THR A 153 -0.41 13.61 52.66
CA THR A 153 0.81 13.24 53.43
C THR A 153 1.02 11.73 53.54
N THR A 154 0.22 10.91 52.86
CA THR A 154 0.14 9.46 53.03
C THR A 154 0.17 8.74 51.68
N VAL A 155 1.33 8.18 51.35
CA VAL A 155 1.42 7.00 50.46
C VAL A 155 0.81 5.82 51.23
N PRO A 156 0.08 4.88 50.59
CA PRO A 156 -0.36 3.65 51.25
C PRO A 156 0.81 2.95 51.93
N SER A 157 0.74 2.84 53.26
CA SER A 157 1.75 2.14 54.05
C SER A 157 1.24 0.73 54.33
N PRO A 158 2.03 -0.33 54.04
CA PRO A 158 1.55 -1.70 54.19
C PRO A 158 1.15 -1.96 55.64
N ARG A 159 -0.11 -2.38 55.84
CA ARG A 159 -0.63 -2.69 57.19
C ARG A 159 0.16 -3.88 57.77
N PRO A 160 0.69 -3.78 59.00
CA PRO A 160 1.31 -4.93 59.64
C PRO A 160 0.25 -6.01 59.92
N ALA A 161 0.66 -7.27 59.73
CA ALA A 161 -0.19 -8.41 60.06
C ALA A 161 -0.39 -8.55 61.58
N ALA A 162 -1.40 -9.33 61.96
CA ALA A 162 -1.56 -9.85 63.32
C ALA A 162 -0.28 -10.62 63.76
N ASP A 163 0.02 -10.79 65.04
CA ASP A 163 -0.80 -11.56 65.98
C ASP A 163 -0.43 -11.34 67.46
N GLN A 164 -1.19 -11.99 68.34
CA GLN A 164 -0.97 -12.31 69.76
C GLN A 164 -1.49 -11.30 70.79
N ALA A 165 -2.38 -11.83 71.64
CA ALA A 165 -3.03 -11.14 72.74
C ALA A 165 -2.35 -11.45 74.08
N ALA A 166 -2.49 -10.54 75.05
CA ALA A 166 -2.57 -10.90 76.47
C ALA A 166 -3.30 -9.83 77.32
N GLU A 167 -4.22 -10.31 78.14
CA GLU A 167 -4.54 -9.87 79.52
C GLU A 167 -4.77 -8.38 79.90
N ALA A 168 -6.03 -8.14 80.29
CA ALA A 168 -6.44 -7.67 81.64
C ALA A 168 -6.69 -6.18 81.97
N ALA A 169 -7.94 -5.97 82.43
CA ALA A 169 -8.36 -5.23 83.63
C ALA A 169 -8.66 -3.70 83.63
N GLN A 170 -9.98 -3.44 83.68
CA GLN A 170 -10.69 -2.60 84.67
C GLN A 170 -10.80 -1.06 84.50
N ASP A 171 -12.03 -0.60 84.81
CA ASP A 171 -12.49 0.71 85.33
C ASP A 171 -12.13 2.03 84.58
N ALA A 172 -13.03 3.02 84.43
CA ALA A 172 -14.32 3.26 85.08
C ALA A 172 -15.34 4.04 84.21
N THR A 173 -16.61 4.01 84.63
CA THR A 173 -17.69 4.97 84.26
C THR A 173 -17.71 6.16 85.28
N PRO A 174 -18.64 7.15 85.26
CA PRO A 174 -19.68 7.53 84.28
C PRO A 174 -19.77 9.07 84.01
N THR A 175 -20.82 9.53 83.27
CA THR A 175 -21.81 10.56 83.70
C THR A 175 -22.16 11.68 82.69
N LYS A 176 -23.43 11.71 82.25
CA LYS A 176 -24.41 12.84 82.01
C LYS A 176 -23.90 14.25 81.58
N LEU A 177 -24.63 15.09 80.82
CA LEU A 177 -26.10 15.25 80.64
C LEU A 177 -26.41 16.04 79.32
N ALA A 178 -27.70 16.11 78.93
CA ALA A 178 -28.25 17.02 77.89
C ALA A 178 -28.68 18.40 78.50
N PRO A 179 -29.31 19.40 77.80
CA PRO A 179 -30.50 19.24 76.95
C PRO A 179 -30.65 20.14 75.69
N LYS A 180 -31.77 19.92 74.99
CA LYS A 180 -32.38 20.67 73.86
C LYS A 180 -33.01 22.02 74.31
N PRO A 181 -33.41 22.94 73.39
CA PRO A 181 -34.81 22.96 72.94
C PRO A 181 -35.00 23.27 71.42
N THR A 182 -36.18 23.76 71.01
CA THR A 182 -36.81 23.50 69.69
C THR A 182 -37.48 24.72 69.01
N SER A 183 -38.00 24.47 67.79
CA SER A 183 -39.17 25.06 67.09
C SER A 183 -38.95 26.03 65.91
N GLU A 184 -39.94 26.03 65.01
CA GLU A 184 -40.06 26.58 63.64
C GLU A 184 -40.87 27.93 63.67
N PRO A 185 -41.46 28.53 62.58
CA PRO A 185 -41.58 28.13 61.16
C PRO A 185 -41.46 29.25 60.07
N ARG A 186 -41.76 28.87 58.81
CA ARG A 186 -41.96 29.65 57.54
C ARG A 186 -43.19 30.61 57.58
N PRO A 187 -43.34 31.66 56.71
CA PRO A 187 -43.56 31.54 55.24
C PRO A 187 -43.07 32.70 54.30
N ASP A 188 -43.31 32.53 53.00
CA ASP A 188 -43.22 33.49 51.86
C ASP A 188 -44.54 34.31 51.68
N PRO A 189 -44.81 35.09 50.59
CA PRO A 189 -43.98 35.80 49.56
C PRO A 189 -44.40 37.30 49.32
N GLU A 190 -43.72 38.07 48.43
CA GLU A 190 -44.34 39.15 47.56
C GLU A 190 -43.35 39.88 46.59
N ALA A 191 -43.87 40.74 45.69
CA ALA A 191 -43.20 41.62 44.69
C ALA A 191 -44.12 42.84 44.37
N PRO A 192 -43.85 43.83 43.46
CA PRO A 192 -42.69 44.12 42.58
C PRO A 192 -42.22 45.63 42.63
N LEU A 193 -41.35 46.09 41.69
CA LEU A 193 -41.38 47.40 40.94
C LEU A 193 -40.02 47.83 40.30
N GLU A 194 -40.08 48.70 39.27
CA GLU A 194 -38.99 49.29 38.44
C GLU A 194 -38.87 50.84 38.71
N PRO A 195 -38.11 51.73 37.99
CA PRO A 195 -37.30 51.59 36.75
C PRO A 195 -35.97 52.44 36.61
N GLU A 196 -35.25 52.25 35.47
CA GLU A 196 -34.53 53.21 34.55
C GLU A 196 -33.65 54.40 35.09
N PRO A 197 -32.66 55.00 34.34
CA PRO A 197 -32.61 55.08 32.86
C PRO A 197 -31.25 54.96 32.08
N GLU A 198 -31.41 54.66 30.78
CA GLU A 198 -30.73 55.19 29.56
C GLU A 198 -29.18 55.26 29.36
N ALA A 199 -28.70 54.46 28.38
CA ALA A 199 -28.11 54.84 27.06
C ALA A 199 -26.84 55.76 26.96
N PRO A 200 -25.97 55.62 25.92
CA PRO A 200 -26.30 55.64 24.47
C PRO A 200 -25.86 54.40 23.63
N GLN A 201 -26.31 54.35 22.38
CA GLN A 201 -26.02 53.32 21.36
C GLN A 201 -25.43 53.90 20.05
N GLU A 202 -25.26 53.01 19.04
CA GLU A 202 -24.98 53.17 17.60
C GLU A 202 -23.51 52.87 17.19
N GLY A 203 -23.22 52.10 16.14
CA GLY A 203 -24.05 51.27 15.22
C GLY A 203 -23.10 50.39 14.36
N ALA A 204 -23.53 49.43 13.52
CA ALA A 204 -24.87 49.00 13.11
C ALA A 204 -24.90 47.45 12.93
N GLY A 205 -26.10 46.84 12.91
CA GLY A 205 -26.26 45.38 12.98
C GLY A 205 -26.68 44.69 11.67
N SER A 206 -26.22 43.45 11.51
CA SER A 206 -26.94 42.44 10.70
C SER A 206 -28.15 41.91 11.48
N ALA A 207 -29.17 41.39 10.79
CA ALA A 207 -30.43 41.00 11.41
C ALA A 207 -30.26 39.86 12.44
N PRO A 208 -30.89 39.93 13.63
CA PRO A 208 -30.77 38.90 14.64
C PRO A 208 -31.55 37.64 14.23
N GLY A 209 -30.85 36.52 14.08
CA GLY A 209 -31.47 35.20 14.10
C GLY A 209 -32.10 34.90 15.47
N PRO A 210 -32.96 33.87 15.57
CA PRO A 210 -33.65 33.53 16.82
C PRO A 210 -32.64 33.28 17.96
N ALA A 211 -32.98 33.78 19.15
CA ALA A 211 -32.14 33.64 20.33
C ALA A 211 -31.88 32.16 20.64
N ARG A 212 -30.61 31.76 20.59
CA ARG A 212 -30.16 30.38 20.80
C ARG A 212 -30.61 29.89 22.18
N THR A 213 -31.33 28.78 22.23
CA THR A 213 -31.74 28.19 23.51
C THR A 213 -30.53 27.68 24.30
N PRO A 214 -30.63 27.46 25.62
CA PRO A 214 -29.58 26.77 26.37
C PRO A 214 -29.22 25.39 25.79
N GLY A 215 -30.18 24.71 25.15
CA GLY A 215 -29.95 23.48 24.39
C GLY A 215 -29.09 23.68 23.15
N ASP A 216 -29.34 24.75 22.38
CA ASP A 216 -28.52 25.12 21.22
C ASP A 216 -27.12 25.56 21.63
N VAL A 217 -27.00 26.32 22.71
CA VAL A 217 -25.70 26.72 23.28
C VAL A 217 -24.91 25.48 23.72
N ALA A 218 -25.52 24.54 24.44
CA ALA A 218 -24.89 23.29 24.81
C ALA A 218 -24.54 22.43 23.58
N ARG A 219 -25.37 22.41 22.53
CA ARG A 219 -25.13 21.67 21.28
C ARG A 219 -24.00 22.31 20.45
N LEU A 220 -23.86 23.63 20.49
CA LEU A 220 -22.75 24.38 19.88
C LEU A 220 -21.46 24.26 20.69
N GLN A 221 -21.52 24.23 22.02
CA GLN A 221 -20.36 23.95 22.88
C GLN A 221 -19.85 22.52 22.69
N ARG A 222 -20.74 21.52 22.60
CA ARG A 222 -20.39 20.14 22.20
C ARG A 222 -19.84 20.02 20.77
N ARG A 223 -20.04 21.03 19.91
CA ARG A 223 -19.52 21.10 18.53
C ARG A 223 -18.26 21.97 18.40
N LYS A 224 -17.83 22.66 19.46
CA LYS A 224 -16.58 23.40 19.45
C LYS A 224 -15.45 22.40 19.72
N PRO A 225 -14.44 22.25 18.84
CA PRO A 225 -13.31 21.38 19.15
C PRO A 225 -12.65 21.85 20.44
N LEU A 226 -12.32 20.91 21.32
CA LEU A 226 -11.37 21.17 22.39
C LEU A 226 -10.04 21.56 21.73
N GLN A 227 -9.46 22.70 22.12
CA GLN A 227 -8.11 23.00 21.69
C GLN A 227 -7.17 21.91 22.22
N PRO A 228 -6.24 21.40 21.39
CA PRO A 228 -5.41 20.29 21.77
C PRO A 228 -4.36 20.76 22.77
N ASP A 229 -4.40 20.18 23.96
CA ASP A 229 -3.45 20.50 25.03
C ASP A 229 -2.01 20.29 24.55
N ASP A 230 -1.08 21.14 25.02
CA ASP A 230 0.35 21.06 24.68
C ASP A 230 0.95 19.66 24.99
N PHE A 231 0.41 18.98 26.00
CA PHE A 231 0.69 17.57 26.31
C PHE A 231 0.45 16.63 25.10
N LEU A 232 -0.74 16.71 24.47
CA LEU A 232 -1.07 15.96 23.25
C LEU A 232 -0.17 16.38 22.08
N LEU A 233 0.01 17.69 21.90
CA LEU A 233 0.77 18.24 20.77
C LEU A 233 2.24 17.79 20.79
N ARG A 234 2.86 17.68 21.97
CA ARG A 234 4.23 17.17 22.14
C ARG A 234 4.34 15.68 21.84
N GLU A 235 3.32 14.89 22.17
CA GLU A 235 3.33 13.45 21.93
C GLU A 235 3.14 13.14 20.44
N LEU A 236 2.25 13.86 19.76
CA LEU A 236 2.06 13.83 18.29
C LEU A 236 3.26 14.39 17.49
N ARG A 237 4.28 14.95 18.15
CA ARG A 237 5.51 15.49 17.52
C ARG A 237 6.72 14.55 17.61
N ARG A 238 6.64 13.42 18.34
CA ARG A 238 7.68 12.36 18.34
C ARG A 238 7.83 11.73 16.95
N SER A 239 9.03 11.21 16.64
CA SER A 239 9.30 10.60 15.35
C SER A 239 8.76 9.17 15.25
N ARG A 240 8.38 8.76 14.04
CA ARG A 240 7.80 7.46 13.70
C ARG A 240 8.87 6.67 12.94
N SER A 241 9.34 5.56 13.53
CA SER A 241 10.42 4.73 12.96
C SER A 241 9.89 3.77 11.89
N GLY A 242 9.43 4.32 10.75
CA GLY A 242 8.86 3.56 9.61
C GLY A 242 7.57 2.77 9.88
N ARG A 243 7.10 2.76 11.13
CA ARG A 243 5.91 2.05 11.60
C ARG A 243 5.04 3.00 12.41
N MET A 244 3.72 2.79 12.34
CA MET A 244 2.77 3.51 13.20
C MET A 244 3.10 3.17 14.66
N ARG A 245 3.52 4.16 15.45
CA ARG A 245 3.73 3.99 16.90
C ARG A 245 2.39 4.12 17.65
N ASP A 246 2.38 3.61 18.88
CA ASP A 246 1.20 3.61 19.73
C ASP A 246 0.69 5.03 20.02
N ILE A 247 -0.62 5.14 20.25
CA ILE A 247 -1.33 6.39 20.57
C ILE A 247 -2.29 6.22 21.76
N VAL A 248 -2.22 5.09 22.46
CA VAL A 248 -3.05 4.72 23.64
C VAL A 248 -3.17 5.81 24.69
N GLU A 249 -2.10 6.55 24.98
CA GLU A 249 -2.11 7.64 25.98
C GLU A 249 -3.02 8.83 25.60
N THR A 250 -3.55 8.86 24.37
CA THR A 250 -4.18 10.05 23.77
C THR A 250 -5.61 9.85 23.24
N ILE A 251 -6.29 8.73 23.56
CA ILE A 251 -7.73 8.60 23.27
C ILE A 251 -8.51 9.71 24.00
N ARG A 252 -9.25 10.52 23.24
CA ARG A 252 -10.09 11.60 23.75
C ARG A 252 -11.48 11.10 24.14
N ARG A 253 -12.20 11.91 24.93
CA ARG A 253 -13.47 11.49 25.57
C ARG A 253 -14.52 11.03 24.56
N ASP A 254 -14.66 11.73 23.42
CA ASP A 254 -15.61 11.37 22.36
C ASP A 254 -15.21 10.07 21.62
N GLN A 255 -13.92 9.72 21.58
CA GLN A 255 -13.43 8.42 21.09
C GLN A 255 -13.66 7.32 22.13
N LEU A 256 -13.47 7.61 23.42
CA LEU A 256 -13.72 6.69 24.53
C LEU A 256 -15.20 6.29 24.63
N ASP A 257 -16.13 7.19 24.30
CA ASP A 257 -17.55 6.88 24.18
C ASP A 257 -17.87 5.86 23.06
N LEU A 258 -17.05 5.79 22.00
CA LEU A 258 -17.17 4.75 20.97
C LEU A 258 -16.52 3.42 21.40
N VAL A 259 -15.34 3.49 22.03
CA VAL A 259 -14.66 2.32 22.64
C VAL A 259 -15.60 1.58 23.58
N THR A 260 -16.20 2.32 24.52
CA THR A 260 -17.01 1.81 25.63
C THR A 260 -18.52 1.82 25.38
N GLY A 261 -18.93 1.98 24.12
CA GLY A 261 -20.32 1.84 23.70
C GLY A 261 -20.82 0.39 23.72
N SER A 262 -22.14 0.21 23.65
CA SER A 262 -22.83 -1.10 23.70
C SER A 262 -22.07 -2.22 22.95
N PRO A 263 -21.85 -3.39 23.59
CA PRO A 263 -21.04 -4.47 23.02
C PRO A 263 -21.75 -5.27 21.93
N SER A 264 -23.07 -5.17 21.81
CA SER A 264 -23.90 -5.92 20.85
C SER A 264 -24.13 -5.21 19.51
N ASP A 265 -23.76 -3.93 19.40
CA ASP A 265 -24.08 -3.11 18.22
C ASP A 265 -23.21 -3.45 17.01
N ILE A 266 -23.79 -3.35 15.81
CA ILE A 266 -23.02 -3.11 14.58
C ILE A 266 -22.77 -1.60 14.50
N LEU A 267 -21.55 -1.22 14.88
CA LEU A 267 -21.08 0.16 14.97
C LEU A 267 -20.20 0.49 13.76
N VAL A 268 -20.67 1.41 12.92
CA VAL A 268 -19.87 2.04 11.86
C VAL A 268 -19.24 3.33 12.40
N VAL A 269 -17.93 3.46 12.33
CA VAL A 269 -17.17 4.67 12.70
C VAL A 269 -16.64 5.32 11.43
N GLN A 270 -17.39 6.30 10.93
CA GLN A 270 -16.96 7.20 9.85
C GLN A 270 -16.00 8.25 10.44
N GLY A 271 -14.90 8.54 9.77
CA GLY A 271 -14.01 9.64 10.17
C GLY A 271 -12.88 9.84 9.18
N GLY A 272 -12.53 11.09 8.90
CA GLY A 272 -11.50 11.41 7.92
C GLY A 272 -10.05 11.08 8.36
N PRO A 273 -9.05 11.55 7.62
CA PRO A 273 -7.63 11.36 7.94
C PRO A 273 -7.26 11.89 9.32
N GLY A 274 -6.39 11.16 10.04
CA GLY A 274 -5.85 11.56 11.35
C GLY A 274 -6.83 11.66 12.52
N THR A 275 -8.06 11.15 12.36
CA THR A 275 -9.14 11.16 13.38
C THR A 275 -9.05 10.03 14.41
N GLY A 276 -8.14 9.06 14.21
CA GLY A 276 -7.85 8.00 15.18
C GLY A 276 -8.73 6.74 15.11
N LYS A 277 -9.51 6.54 14.04
CA LYS A 277 -10.42 5.38 13.85
C LYS A 277 -9.85 4.04 14.29
N SER A 278 -8.68 3.66 13.77
CA SER A 278 -8.02 2.37 14.04
C SER A 278 -7.70 2.18 15.52
N ALA A 279 -7.29 3.25 16.21
CA ALA A 279 -7.07 3.22 17.66
C ALA A 279 -8.39 3.00 18.43
N VAL A 280 -9.50 3.63 18.02
CA VAL A 280 -10.83 3.34 18.58
C VAL A 280 -11.19 1.86 18.43
N GLY A 281 -10.91 1.26 17.27
CA GLY A 281 -11.08 -0.18 17.04
C GLY A 281 -10.28 -1.05 18.02
N LEU A 282 -8.97 -0.83 18.11
CA LEU A 282 -8.10 -1.67 18.95
C LEU A 282 -8.36 -1.50 20.45
N HIS A 283 -8.60 -0.27 20.92
CA HIS A 283 -9.06 -0.06 22.30
C HIS A 283 -10.42 -0.70 22.57
N ARG A 284 -11.33 -0.72 21.58
CA ARG A 284 -12.63 -1.39 21.72
C ARG A 284 -12.46 -2.91 21.85
N VAL A 285 -11.54 -3.53 21.10
CA VAL A 285 -11.16 -4.94 21.30
C VAL A 285 -10.70 -5.18 22.74
N THR A 286 -9.73 -4.41 23.24
CA THR A 286 -9.23 -4.55 24.61
C THR A 286 -10.29 -4.28 25.68
N TRP A 287 -11.16 -3.28 25.49
CA TRP A 287 -12.26 -3.01 26.42
C TRP A 287 -13.29 -4.14 26.45
N LEU A 288 -13.65 -4.70 25.28
CA LEU A 288 -14.57 -5.83 25.17
C LEU A 288 -14.03 -7.11 25.83
N VAL A 289 -12.72 -7.38 25.69
CA VAL A 289 -12.08 -8.53 26.35
C VAL A 289 -11.98 -8.33 27.85
N ASN A 290 -11.49 -7.17 28.31
CA ASN A 290 -11.25 -6.90 29.72
C ASN A 290 -12.55 -6.70 30.54
N ASN A 291 -13.71 -6.58 29.89
CA ASN A 291 -15.04 -6.55 30.52
C ASN A 291 -15.86 -7.82 30.21
N GLU A 292 -15.18 -8.93 29.87
CA GLU A 292 -15.75 -10.28 29.69
C GLU A 292 -16.85 -10.41 28.60
N HIS A 293 -17.01 -9.42 27.71
CA HIS A 293 -18.01 -9.46 26.64
C HIS A 293 -17.67 -10.51 25.56
N PHE A 294 -16.39 -10.66 25.23
CA PHE A 294 -15.88 -11.67 24.30
C PHE A 294 -14.49 -12.15 24.74
N LYS A 295 -14.12 -13.41 24.45
CA LYS A 295 -12.73 -13.86 24.59
C LYS A 295 -11.92 -13.35 23.41
N ALA A 296 -10.64 -13.05 23.59
CA ALA A 296 -9.78 -12.55 22.51
C ALA A 296 -9.72 -13.49 21.29
N GLN A 297 -9.62 -14.80 21.53
CA GLN A 297 -9.71 -15.86 20.52
C GLN A 297 -11.03 -15.89 19.73
N ASP A 298 -12.10 -15.27 20.23
CA ASP A 298 -13.40 -15.20 19.59
C ASP A 298 -13.60 -13.87 18.82
N ILE A 299 -12.56 -13.01 18.75
CA ILE A 299 -12.53 -11.75 18.01
C ILE A 299 -11.69 -11.90 16.73
N LEU A 300 -12.18 -11.34 15.62
CA LEU A 300 -11.44 -11.20 14.37
C LEU A 300 -11.19 -9.71 14.08
N VAL A 301 -9.94 -9.35 13.77
CA VAL A 301 -9.54 -8.03 13.25
C VAL A 301 -9.15 -8.19 11.79
N ILE A 302 -9.82 -7.46 10.90
CA ILE A 302 -9.57 -7.47 9.47
C ILE A 302 -8.89 -6.16 9.07
N GLY A 303 -7.72 -6.28 8.44
CA GLY A 303 -6.89 -5.14 8.01
C GLY A 303 -6.66 -5.07 6.50
N PRO A 304 -6.28 -3.89 5.98
CA PRO A 304 -6.03 -3.67 4.54
C PRO A 304 -4.74 -4.34 4.03
N HIS A 305 -3.64 -4.27 4.80
CA HIS A 305 -2.30 -4.75 4.40
C HIS A 305 -1.51 -5.31 5.59
N GLN A 306 -0.45 -6.09 5.32
CA GLN A 306 0.33 -6.78 6.36
C GLN A 306 0.91 -5.82 7.41
N GLY A 307 1.52 -4.71 7.01
CA GLY A 307 2.08 -3.72 7.95
C GLY A 307 1.09 -3.12 8.96
N PHE A 308 -0.22 -3.12 8.65
CA PHE A 308 -1.27 -2.77 9.62
C PHE A 308 -1.49 -3.90 10.63
N LEU A 309 -1.50 -5.16 10.19
CA LEU A 309 -1.63 -6.33 11.07
C LEU A 309 -0.42 -6.48 11.99
N ASP A 310 0.77 -6.17 11.49
CA ASP A 310 2.00 -6.13 12.29
C ASP A 310 1.89 -5.07 13.40
N TYR A 311 1.27 -3.92 13.13
CA TYR A 311 0.93 -2.90 14.13
C TYR A 311 -0.12 -3.39 15.14
N VAL A 312 -1.19 -4.07 14.67
CA VAL A 312 -2.20 -4.68 15.56
C VAL A 312 -1.54 -5.68 16.53
N GLY A 313 -0.63 -6.51 16.01
CA GLY A 313 0.15 -7.47 16.80
C GLY A 313 1.18 -6.84 17.75
N GLN A 314 1.55 -5.57 17.55
CA GLN A 314 2.39 -4.80 18.48
C GLN A 314 1.53 -4.10 19.56
N VAL A 315 0.43 -3.44 19.18
CA VAL A 315 -0.35 -2.59 20.09
C VAL A 315 -1.32 -3.36 20.98
N LEU A 316 -2.00 -4.41 20.51
CA LEU A 316 -2.92 -5.16 21.39
C LEU A 316 -2.18 -5.76 22.61
N PRO A 317 -0.97 -6.35 22.49
CA PRO A 317 -0.20 -6.78 23.65
C PRO A 317 0.19 -5.65 24.62
N THR A 318 0.58 -4.45 24.14
CA THR A 318 0.88 -3.33 25.06
C THR A 318 -0.39 -2.86 25.78
N LEU A 319 -1.54 -2.90 25.11
CA LEU A 319 -2.87 -2.63 25.68
C LEU A 319 -3.34 -3.67 26.72
N GLY A 320 -2.77 -4.87 26.70
CA GLY A 320 -3.11 -5.97 27.61
C GLY A 320 -4.06 -7.01 27.01
N THR A 321 -4.03 -7.21 25.69
CA THR A 321 -4.85 -8.21 24.99
C THR A 321 -4.00 -8.99 23.99
N ARG A 322 -3.92 -10.31 24.16
CA ARG A 322 -3.20 -11.22 23.25
C ARG A 322 -4.18 -12.15 22.54
N ASP A 323 -3.69 -12.99 21.63
CA ASP A 323 -4.44 -14.08 20.99
C ASP A 323 -5.73 -13.68 20.23
N VAL A 324 -5.78 -12.42 19.76
CA VAL A 324 -6.79 -11.93 18.82
C VAL A 324 -6.43 -12.38 17.41
N ASN A 325 -7.40 -12.93 16.67
CA ASN A 325 -7.18 -13.35 15.28
C ASN A 325 -7.06 -12.09 14.40
N ALA A 326 -5.93 -11.87 13.73
CA ALA A 326 -5.71 -10.73 12.83
C ALA A 326 -5.40 -11.22 11.41
N VAL A 327 -6.17 -10.77 10.41
CA VAL A 327 -6.13 -11.31 9.03
C VAL A 327 -6.26 -10.18 8.00
N GLN A 328 -5.54 -10.28 6.88
CA GLN A 328 -5.72 -9.35 5.75
C GLN A 328 -6.99 -9.74 4.98
N LEU A 329 -7.84 -8.77 4.59
CA LEU A 329 -9.12 -9.05 3.93
C LEU A 329 -9.00 -10.06 2.77
N SER A 330 -8.01 -9.92 1.89
CA SER A 330 -7.73 -10.82 0.76
C SER A 330 -7.41 -12.27 1.17
N ARG A 331 -6.79 -12.49 2.34
CA ARG A 331 -6.40 -13.82 2.85
C ARG A 331 -7.52 -14.56 3.58
N LEU A 332 -8.67 -13.92 3.83
CA LEU A 332 -9.79 -14.47 4.59
C LEU A 332 -10.44 -15.72 3.96
N TRP A 333 -10.20 -15.95 2.66
CA TRP A 333 -10.71 -17.09 1.89
C TRP A 333 -9.68 -18.20 1.63
N GLU A 334 -8.50 -18.13 2.27
CA GLU A 334 -7.51 -19.23 2.38
C GLU A 334 -7.17 -19.92 1.05
N ALA A 335 -6.91 -19.12 0.00
CA ALA A 335 -6.55 -19.63 -1.32
C ALA A 335 -5.59 -18.67 -2.05
N ASP A 336 -4.70 -19.23 -2.85
CA ASP A 336 -3.77 -18.48 -3.68
C ASP A 336 -4.49 -17.84 -4.87
N ILE A 337 -4.40 -16.51 -4.97
CA ILE A 337 -5.03 -15.74 -6.04
C ILE A 337 -4.13 -15.80 -7.27
N HIS A 338 -4.55 -16.57 -8.28
CA HIS A 338 -3.76 -16.83 -9.50
C HIS A 338 -4.23 -16.02 -10.72
N GLY A 339 -5.39 -15.36 -10.63
CA GLY A 339 -5.94 -14.53 -11.70
C GLY A 339 -6.25 -13.10 -11.28
N SER A 340 -6.44 -12.22 -12.26
CA SER A 340 -7.00 -10.89 -12.08
C SER A 340 -8.24 -10.71 -12.95
N ASP A 341 -9.24 -9.99 -12.44
CA ASP A 341 -10.46 -9.64 -13.18
C ASP A 341 -10.34 -8.28 -13.85
N GLU A 342 -10.90 -8.14 -15.04
CA GLU A 342 -11.19 -6.84 -15.64
C GLU A 342 -12.11 -6.00 -14.73
N PRO A 343 -12.05 -4.65 -14.77
CA PRO A 343 -12.84 -3.80 -13.88
C PRO A 343 -14.35 -4.06 -13.92
N ARG A 344 -14.94 -4.34 -15.09
CA ARG A 344 -16.37 -4.64 -15.22
C ARG A 344 -16.71 -6.00 -14.61
N ALA A 345 -15.93 -7.04 -14.92
CA ALA A 345 -16.08 -8.38 -14.34
C ALA A 345 -16.04 -8.33 -12.81
N ARG A 346 -15.02 -7.66 -12.25
CA ARG A 346 -14.82 -7.47 -10.80
C ARG A 346 -16.00 -6.76 -10.15
N SER A 347 -16.52 -5.72 -10.78
CA SER A 347 -17.67 -4.94 -10.28
C SER A 347 -18.94 -5.78 -10.24
N VAL A 348 -19.19 -6.61 -11.26
CA VAL A 348 -20.37 -7.48 -11.33
C VAL A 348 -20.29 -8.64 -10.33
N LYS A 349 -19.17 -9.40 -10.29
CA LYS A 349 -19.01 -10.55 -9.37
C LYS A 349 -19.15 -10.17 -7.90
N SER A 350 -18.68 -8.97 -7.56
CA SER A 350 -18.64 -8.48 -6.18
C SER A 350 -19.94 -7.78 -5.73
N ASP A 351 -20.86 -7.52 -6.67
CA ASP A 351 -22.17 -6.96 -6.38
C ASP A 351 -23.13 -8.01 -5.78
N GLU A 352 -24.01 -7.57 -4.88
CA GLU A 352 -25.01 -8.42 -4.21
C GLU A 352 -25.91 -9.20 -5.18
N ARG A 353 -26.19 -8.62 -6.37
CA ARG A 353 -26.93 -9.30 -7.45
C ARG A 353 -26.31 -10.65 -7.81
N MET A 354 -24.99 -10.78 -7.76
CA MET A 354 -24.29 -12.03 -8.05
C MET A 354 -24.72 -13.17 -7.10
N GLY A 355 -24.97 -12.89 -5.82
CA GLY A 355 -25.50 -13.89 -4.88
C GLY A 355 -26.86 -14.47 -5.30
N SER A 356 -27.69 -13.69 -6.01
CA SER A 356 -28.96 -14.17 -6.59
C SER A 356 -28.75 -14.98 -7.87
N VAL A 357 -27.77 -14.61 -8.72
CA VAL A 357 -27.37 -15.41 -9.89
C VAL A 357 -26.79 -16.76 -9.46
N LEU A 358 -25.94 -16.79 -8.42
CA LEU A 358 -25.37 -18.00 -7.84
C LEU A 358 -26.44 -18.91 -7.22
N ARG A 359 -27.44 -18.34 -6.53
CA ARG A 359 -28.60 -19.10 -6.05
C ARG A 359 -29.37 -19.75 -7.20
N ARG A 360 -29.75 -18.99 -8.23
CA ARG A 360 -30.42 -19.51 -9.42
C ARG A 360 -29.58 -20.56 -10.16
N ARG A 361 -28.25 -20.41 -10.20
CA ARG A 361 -27.33 -21.41 -10.76
C ARG A 361 -27.38 -22.74 -10.00
N VAL A 362 -27.50 -22.71 -8.67
CA VAL A 362 -27.69 -23.93 -7.84
C VAL A 362 -29.09 -24.52 -8.06
N GLU A 363 -30.12 -23.68 -8.14
CA GLU A 363 -31.50 -24.12 -8.41
C GLU A 363 -31.67 -24.73 -9.81
N TYR A 364 -30.92 -24.28 -10.82
CA TYR A 364 -30.98 -24.79 -12.21
C TYR A 364 -30.53 -26.25 -12.38
N ASP A 365 -29.79 -26.83 -11.41
CA ASP A 365 -29.46 -28.25 -11.46
C ASP A 365 -30.62 -29.17 -11.04
N TYR A 366 -31.64 -28.64 -10.34
CA TYR A 366 -32.85 -29.38 -10.01
C TYR A 366 -33.75 -29.55 -11.24
N ARG A 367 -34.02 -30.80 -11.62
CA ARG A 367 -34.67 -31.18 -12.90
C ARG A 367 -35.80 -32.19 -12.68
N PRO A 368 -36.99 -31.75 -12.22
CA PRO A 368 -38.12 -32.63 -11.93
C PRO A 368 -38.65 -33.34 -13.17
N GLU A 369 -38.48 -32.77 -14.37
CA GLU A 369 -38.90 -33.34 -15.66
C GLU A 369 -38.14 -34.66 -15.95
N ALA A 370 -36.94 -34.81 -15.39
CA ALA A 370 -36.14 -36.02 -15.58
C ALA A 370 -36.72 -37.25 -14.85
N LEU A 371 -37.75 -37.07 -14.02
CA LEU A 371 -38.61 -38.14 -13.50
C LEU A 371 -39.31 -38.91 -14.62
N ASP A 372 -39.74 -38.23 -15.69
CA ASP A 372 -40.55 -38.82 -16.77
C ASP A 372 -39.76 -39.86 -17.57
N ALA A 373 -38.45 -39.67 -17.69
CA ALA A 373 -37.51 -40.63 -18.28
C ALA A 373 -37.16 -41.82 -17.36
N LEU A 374 -37.68 -41.84 -16.13
CA LEU A 374 -37.39 -42.85 -15.10
C LEU A 374 -38.64 -43.57 -14.57
N THR A 375 -39.84 -43.02 -14.81
CA THR A 375 -41.12 -43.72 -14.62
C THR A 375 -41.36 -44.78 -15.69
N GLU A 376 -41.88 -45.93 -15.30
CA GLU A 376 -42.28 -46.99 -16.23
C GLU A 376 -43.76 -46.90 -16.57
N VAL A 377 -44.07 -47.10 -17.86
CA VAL A 377 -45.43 -47.01 -18.41
C VAL A 377 -46.38 -48.01 -17.70
N PRO A 378 -47.64 -47.63 -17.43
CA PRO A 378 -48.65 -48.52 -16.87
C PRO A 378 -48.76 -49.87 -17.59
N SER A 379 -48.87 -50.96 -16.81
CA SER A 379 -49.06 -52.32 -17.36
C SER A 379 -50.54 -52.69 -17.52
N PHE A 380 -51.44 -51.88 -16.96
CA PHE A 380 -52.90 -52.03 -17.07
C PHE A 380 -53.54 -50.68 -17.42
N GLU A 381 -54.69 -50.73 -18.10
CA GLU A 381 -55.44 -49.57 -18.55
C GLU A 381 -56.14 -48.90 -17.34
N GLY A 382 -55.52 -47.84 -16.81
CA GLY A 382 -56.01 -47.07 -15.65
C GLY A 382 -55.00 -46.86 -14.51
N ASP A 383 -53.88 -47.60 -14.51
CA ASP A 383 -52.77 -47.37 -13.57
C ASP A 383 -52.02 -46.05 -13.86
N GLU A 384 -51.45 -45.40 -12.85
CA GLU A 384 -50.56 -44.24 -13.02
C GLU A 384 -49.12 -44.69 -13.40
N PRO A 385 -48.39 -43.95 -14.25
CA PRO A 385 -46.94 -44.12 -14.41
C PRO A 385 -46.22 -44.10 -13.05
N ALA A 386 -45.29 -45.04 -12.84
CA ALA A 386 -44.69 -45.26 -11.53
C ALA A 386 -43.17 -45.48 -11.61
N VAL A 387 -42.45 -45.03 -10.59
CA VAL A 387 -41.04 -45.40 -10.40
C VAL A 387 -40.97 -46.80 -9.81
N VAL A 388 -40.17 -47.68 -10.44
CA VAL A 388 -40.08 -49.10 -10.07
C VAL A 388 -38.72 -49.41 -9.45
N VAL A 389 -38.74 -49.92 -8.20
CA VAL A 389 -37.55 -50.25 -7.41
C VAL A 389 -37.60 -51.71 -6.98
N ILE A 390 -36.55 -52.47 -7.26
CA ILE A 390 -36.46 -53.90 -6.89
C ILE A 390 -35.68 -54.03 -5.58
N ALA A 391 -36.34 -54.53 -4.55
CA ALA A 391 -35.82 -54.75 -3.19
C ALA A 391 -35.60 -56.25 -2.94
N GLY A 392 -34.50 -56.78 -3.47
CA GLY A 392 -34.20 -58.22 -3.46
C GLY A 392 -35.13 -58.98 -4.41
N SER A 393 -36.17 -59.62 -3.87
CA SER A 393 -37.17 -60.38 -4.64
C SER A 393 -38.53 -59.68 -4.72
N THR A 394 -38.68 -58.50 -4.13
CA THR A 394 -39.93 -57.73 -4.09
C THR A 394 -39.81 -56.53 -5.03
N THR A 395 -40.80 -56.33 -5.90
CA THR A 395 -40.91 -55.14 -6.75
C THR A 395 -41.79 -54.11 -6.04
N LEU A 396 -41.26 -52.91 -5.83
CA LEU A 396 -41.96 -51.76 -5.27
C LEU A 396 -42.30 -50.79 -6.40
N ARG A 397 -43.52 -50.22 -6.39
CA ARG A 397 -43.97 -49.20 -7.33
C ARG A 397 -44.42 -47.99 -6.54
N VAL A 398 -43.94 -46.79 -6.90
CA VAL A 398 -44.38 -45.51 -6.33
C VAL A 398 -44.93 -44.65 -7.47
N PRO A 399 -46.21 -44.24 -7.45
CA PRO A 399 -46.81 -43.37 -8.46
C PRO A 399 -46.04 -42.06 -8.68
N ARG A 400 -46.06 -41.54 -9.91
CA ARG A 400 -45.40 -40.28 -10.28
C ARG A 400 -45.90 -39.10 -9.44
N SER A 401 -47.21 -39.01 -9.21
CA SER A 401 -47.87 -38.03 -8.35
C SER A 401 -47.31 -38.01 -6.93
N GLU A 402 -47.12 -39.18 -6.32
CA GLU A 402 -46.50 -39.29 -5.00
C GLU A 402 -45.03 -38.86 -5.02
N VAL A 403 -44.24 -39.26 -6.03
CA VAL A 403 -42.83 -38.84 -6.12
C VAL A 403 -42.71 -37.32 -6.25
N ILE A 404 -43.63 -36.67 -6.98
CA ILE A 404 -43.69 -35.21 -7.07
C ILE A 404 -44.07 -34.59 -5.72
N ALA A 405 -45.07 -35.12 -5.02
CA ALA A 405 -45.42 -34.64 -3.68
C ALA A 405 -44.24 -34.72 -2.69
N LEU A 406 -43.42 -35.78 -2.75
CA LEU A 406 -42.21 -35.91 -1.93
C LEU A 406 -41.06 -34.99 -2.38
N LEU A 407 -41.00 -34.60 -3.65
CA LEU A 407 -40.06 -33.58 -4.16
C LEU A 407 -40.47 -32.17 -3.70
N ASP A 408 -41.76 -31.85 -3.79
CA ASP A 408 -42.32 -30.58 -3.32
C ASP A 408 -42.18 -30.46 -1.79
N GLU A 409 -42.50 -31.51 -1.03
CA GLU A 409 -42.24 -31.58 0.43
C GLU A 409 -40.76 -31.34 0.72
N ALA A 410 -39.86 -32.06 0.03
CA ALA A 410 -38.42 -31.93 0.24
C ALA A 410 -37.87 -30.53 -0.06
N ARG A 411 -38.45 -29.83 -1.06
CA ARG A 411 -38.10 -28.46 -1.47
C ARG A 411 -38.76 -27.39 -0.59
N SER A 412 -39.93 -27.67 0.00
CA SER A 412 -40.72 -26.69 0.76
C SER A 412 -40.13 -26.28 2.10
N GLY A 413 -39.29 -27.13 2.71
CA GLY A 413 -38.59 -26.80 3.95
C GLY A 413 -37.24 -26.13 3.68
N ASP A 414 -36.90 -25.10 4.45
CA ASP A 414 -35.62 -24.40 4.34
C ASP A 414 -34.39 -25.32 4.42
N GLY A 415 -33.32 -24.95 3.73
CA GLY A 415 -32.02 -25.61 3.83
C GLY A 415 -31.15 -25.45 2.57
N PRO A 416 -29.85 -25.81 2.65
CA PRO A 416 -28.98 -25.92 1.49
C PRO A 416 -29.44 -26.99 0.50
N TYR A 417 -28.97 -26.90 -0.74
CA TYR A 417 -29.32 -27.81 -1.83
C TYR A 417 -29.03 -29.29 -1.51
N ARG A 418 -27.88 -29.63 -0.90
CA ARG A 418 -27.61 -31.01 -0.45
C ARG A 418 -28.52 -31.47 0.69
N GLN A 419 -28.95 -30.58 1.59
CA GLN A 419 -29.90 -30.93 2.64
C GLN A 419 -31.29 -31.26 2.06
N CYS A 420 -31.75 -30.49 1.08
CA CYS A 420 -33.00 -30.75 0.37
C CYS A 420 -32.95 -32.06 -0.43
N ARG A 421 -31.84 -32.32 -1.13
CA ARG A 421 -31.55 -33.59 -1.82
C ARG A 421 -31.59 -34.80 -0.89
N ASP A 422 -30.94 -34.72 0.27
CA ASP A 422 -30.87 -35.81 1.23
C ASP A 422 -32.19 -35.98 2.01
N ARG A 423 -32.97 -34.90 2.20
CA ARG A 423 -34.35 -34.94 2.68
C ARG A 423 -35.24 -35.71 1.69
N PHE A 424 -35.19 -35.38 0.39
CA PHE A 424 -35.89 -36.15 -0.66
C PHE A 424 -35.49 -37.63 -0.66
N ARG A 425 -34.18 -37.94 -0.59
CA ARG A 425 -33.70 -39.33 -0.51
C ARG A 425 -34.30 -40.06 0.70
N SER A 426 -34.37 -39.41 1.85
CA SER A 426 -35.01 -40.01 3.04
C SER A 426 -36.50 -40.26 2.80
N LEU A 427 -37.26 -39.22 2.43
CA LEU A 427 -38.71 -39.30 2.19
C LEU A 427 -39.08 -40.39 1.18
N PHE A 428 -38.33 -40.50 0.07
CA PHE A 428 -38.55 -41.54 -0.94
C PHE A 428 -38.20 -42.96 -0.43
N VAL A 429 -37.14 -43.12 0.37
CA VAL A 429 -36.83 -44.40 1.02
C VAL A 429 -37.89 -44.75 2.07
N ASP A 430 -38.38 -43.79 2.84
CA ASP A 430 -39.45 -43.99 3.82
C ASP A 430 -40.78 -44.41 3.15
N ARG A 431 -41.13 -43.84 1.98
CA ARG A 431 -42.26 -44.29 1.17
C ARG A 431 -42.05 -45.70 0.62
N LEU A 432 -40.85 -46.03 0.13
CA LEU A 432 -40.50 -47.40 -0.31
C LEU A 432 -40.55 -48.41 0.85
N LEU A 433 -40.24 -48.01 2.08
CA LEU A 433 -40.39 -48.86 3.27
C LEU A 433 -41.87 -49.11 3.61
N GLN A 434 -42.75 -48.14 3.42
CA GLN A 434 -44.21 -48.33 3.60
C GLN A 434 -44.80 -49.29 2.56
N GLU A 435 -44.40 -49.18 1.29
CA GLU A 435 -44.77 -50.17 0.25
C GLU A 435 -44.22 -51.56 0.57
N LEU A 436 -42.97 -51.67 1.00
CA LEU A 436 -42.37 -52.95 1.39
C LEU A 436 -43.05 -53.54 2.64
N ALA A 437 -43.49 -52.71 3.59
CA ALA A 437 -44.26 -53.16 4.75
C ALA A 437 -45.64 -53.69 4.36
N THR A 438 -46.27 -53.10 3.34
CA THR A 438 -47.57 -53.54 2.80
C THR A 438 -47.45 -54.86 2.04
N ILE A 439 -46.44 -55.01 1.18
CA ILE A 439 -46.25 -56.20 0.33
C ILE A 439 -45.56 -57.35 1.07
N ALA A 440 -44.62 -57.06 1.97
CA ALA A 440 -43.79 -58.05 2.67
C ALA A 440 -43.43 -57.65 4.12
N PRO A 441 -44.41 -57.64 5.06
CA PRO A 441 -44.23 -57.10 6.42
C PRO A 441 -42.99 -57.63 7.17
N ARG A 442 -42.70 -58.93 7.07
CA ARG A 442 -41.55 -59.58 7.72
C ARG A 442 -40.19 -59.13 7.18
N ARG A 443 -40.13 -58.58 5.95
CA ARG A 443 -38.90 -58.08 5.32
C ARG A 443 -38.64 -56.61 5.67
N ALA A 444 -39.69 -55.81 5.80
CA ALA A 444 -39.59 -54.40 6.21
C ALA A 444 -39.05 -54.23 7.66
N GLN A 445 -39.17 -55.25 8.51
CA GLN A 445 -38.65 -55.26 9.88
C GLN A 445 -37.12 -55.52 9.99
N GLY A 446 -36.43 -55.81 8.89
CA GLY A 446 -34.98 -56.08 8.90
C GLY A 446 -34.14 -54.80 9.03
N SER A 447 -33.26 -54.71 10.04
CA SER A 447 -32.52 -53.48 10.35
C SER A 447 -31.57 -52.96 9.25
N THR A 448 -31.23 -53.76 8.23
CA THR A 448 -30.42 -53.33 7.08
C THR A 448 -31.25 -52.71 5.96
N ILE A 449 -32.56 -52.97 5.89
CA ILE A 449 -33.34 -52.80 4.66
C ILE A 449 -33.44 -51.34 4.19
N ARG A 450 -33.39 -50.37 5.13
CA ARG A 450 -33.26 -48.94 4.80
C ARG A 450 -31.97 -48.66 4.03
N ARG A 451 -30.83 -49.14 4.53
CA ARG A 451 -29.51 -48.98 3.91
C ARG A 451 -29.40 -49.71 2.57
N ASP A 452 -30.09 -50.82 2.42
CA ASP A 452 -30.19 -51.59 1.17
C ASP A 452 -31.04 -50.86 0.11
N LEU A 453 -32.01 -50.03 0.52
CA LEU A 453 -32.79 -49.14 -0.35
C LEU A 453 -32.04 -47.83 -0.66
N GLU A 454 -31.37 -47.22 0.32
CA GLU A 454 -30.53 -46.02 0.16
C GLU A 454 -29.40 -46.24 -0.87
N ARG A 455 -28.84 -47.46 -0.91
CA ARG A 455 -27.80 -47.90 -1.86
C ARG A 455 -28.35 -48.61 -3.11
N ASN A 456 -29.64 -48.45 -3.39
CA ASN A 456 -30.25 -49.11 -4.54
C ASN A 456 -29.96 -48.33 -5.82
N ARG A 457 -29.35 -49.00 -6.82
CA ARG A 457 -29.00 -48.39 -8.11
C ARG A 457 -30.16 -47.73 -8.87
N ARG A 458 -31.44 -48.00 -8.55
CA ARG A 458 -32.58 -47.21 -9.10
C ARG A 458 -32.82 -45.92 -8.31
N VAL A 459 -32.77 -45.99 -6.98
CA VAL A 459 -32.89 -44.84 -6.07
C VAL A 459 -31.74 -43.85 -6.29
N GLU A 460 -30.49 -44.34 -6.32
CA GLU A 460 -29.30 -43.52 -6.60
C GLU A 460 -29.41 -42.79 -7.95
N ARG A 461 -29.83 -43.50 -9.02
CA ARG A 461 -30.03 -42.89 -10.35
C ARG A 461 -31.22 -41.94 -10.44
N LEU A 462 -32.24 -42.09 -9.58
CA LEU A 462 -33.37 -41.16 -9.50
C LEU A 462 -32.91 -39.86 -8.85
N VAL A 463 -32.32 -39.95 -7.65
CA VAL A 463 -31.82 -38.80 -6.89
C VAL A 463 -30.76 -38.05 -7.70
N GLU A 464 -29.79 -38.74 -8.30
CA GLU A 464 -28.70 -38.08 -9.05
C GLU A 464 -29.13 -37.49 -10.40
N ARG A 465 -30.29 -37.91 -10.95
CA ARG A 465 -30.81 -37.38 -12.22
C ARG A 465 -31.72 -36.16 -12.01
N ILE A 466 -32.53 -36.17 -10.96
CA ILE A 466 -33.41 -35.06 -10.58
C ILE A 466 -32.65 -34.00 -9.78
N TRP A 467 -31.64 -34.42 -9.00
CA TRP A 467 -30.93 -33.58 -8.04
C TRP A 467 -29.40 -33.89 -8.05
N PRO A 468 -28.68 -33.50 -9.12
CA PRO A 468 -27.26 -33.82 -9.32
C PRO A 468 -26.35 -33.29 -8.22
N SER A 469 -25.35 -34.07 -7.81
CA SER A 469 -24.42 -33.74 -6.73
C SER A 469 -23.20 -32.94 -7.20
N GLN A 470 -23.43 -31.76 -7.78
CA GLN A 470 -22.34 -30.85 -8.16
C GLN A 470 -21.63 -30.25 -6.93
N GLY A 471 -20.46 -29.66 -7.17
CA GLY A 471 -19.66 -28.95 -6.16
C GLY A 471 -19.36 -27.52 -6.60
N ALA A 472 -19.16 -26.61 -5.64
CA ALA A 472 -19.07 -25.17 -5.87
C ALA A 472 -18.12 -24.74 -7.01
N ARG A 473 -16.93 -25.34 -7.12
CA ARG A 473 -15.99 -25.07 -8.23
C ARG A 473 -16.61 -25.36 -9.60
N GLU A 474 -17.14 -26.55 -9.82
CA GLU A 474 -17.70 -26.92 -11.13
C GLU A 474 -19.00 -26.15 -11.43
N ALA A 475 -19.78 -25.81 -10.40
CA ALA A 475 -20.95 -24.95 -10.55
C ALA A 475 -20.59 -23.58 -11.12
N LEU A 476 -19.54 -22.95 -10.60
CA LEU A 476 -19.02 -21.66 -11.07
C LEU A 476 -18.36 -21.74 -12.45
N ARG A 477 -17.54 -22.76 -12.69
CA ARG A 477 -16.89 -23.00 -14.01
C ARG A 477 -17.92 -23.14 -15.12
N THR A 478 -18.95 -23.96 -14.90
CA THR A 478 -20.03 -24.16 -15.89
C THR A 478 -20.84 -22.88 -16.12
N LEU A 479 -20.98 -22.01 -15.11
CA LEU A 479 -21.68 -20.72 -15.22
C LEU A 479 -20.92 -19.72 -16.11
N TYR A 480 -19.59 -19.63 -15.97
CA TYR A 480 -18.77 -18.72 -16.79
C TYR A 480 -18.46 -19.26 -18.20
N ASP A 481 -18.38 -20.58 -18.38
CA ASP A 481 -18.07 -21.25 -19.67
C ASP A 481 -19.27 -21.32 -20.64
N SER A 482 -20.50 -21.05 -20.16
CA SER A 482 -21.73 -21.23 -20.94
C SER A 482 -22.59 -19.95 -20.98
N PRO A 483 -22.57 -19.18 -22.09
CA PRO A 483 -23.40 -17.99 -22.27
C PRO A 483 -24.90 -18.23 -22.10
N ASP A 484 -25.41 -19.40 -22.54
CA ASP A 484 -26.83 -19.74 -22.40
C ASP A 484 -27.23 -20.00 -20.94
N LEU A 485 -26.36 -20.65 -20.17
CA LEU A 485 -26.59 -20.87 -18.74
C LEU A 485 -26.50 -19.55 -17.96
N LEU A 486 -25.50 -18.72 -18.28
CA LEU A 486 -25.31 -17.42 -17.68
C LEU A 486 -26.54 -16.53 -17.90
N ARG A 487 -27.03 -16.42 -19.14
CA ARG A 487 -28.25 -15.69 -19.49
C ARG A 487 -29.47 -16.20 -18.73
N THR A 488 -29.62 -17.52 -18.61
CA THR A 488 -30.74 -18.14 -17.88
C THR A 488 -30.68 -17.86 -16.38
N CYS A 489 -29.48 -17.90 -15.77
CA CYS A 489 -29.32 -17.60 -14.34
C CYS A 489 -29.43 -16.10 -14.05
N ALA A 490 -28.98 -15.24 -14.97
CA ALA A 490 -28.92 -13.79 -14.80
C ALA A 490 -30.15 -13.02 -15.31
N ASP A 491 -31.17 -13.71 -15.85
CA ASP A 491 -32.35 -13.09 -16.45
C ASP A 491 -33.06 -12.08 -15.52
N GLY A 492 -33.19 -10.83 -15.95
CA GLY A 492 -33.72 -9.73 -15.14
C GLY A 492 -32.87 -9.33 -13.93
N ILE A 493 -31.61 -9.77 -13.83
CA ILE A 493 -30.66 -9.41 -12.76
C ILE A 493 -29.43 -8.67 -13.33
N LEU A 494 -28.82 -9.18 -14.40
CA LEU A 494 -27.65 -8.57 -15.06
C LEU A 494 -27.95 -8.26 -16.53
N ASP A 495 -27.40 -7.16 -17.06
CA ASP A 495 -27.52 -6.81 -18.48
C ASP A 495 -26.62 -7.67 -19.40
N GLU A 496 -26.77 -7.55 -20.73
CA GLU A 496 -26.03 -8.37 -21.70
C GLU A 496 -24.50 -8.11 -21.69
N ASP A 497 -24.07 -6.88 -21.40
CA ASP A 497 -22.65 -6.55 -21.26
C ASP A 497 -22.08 -7.07 -19.94
N GLU A 498 -22.84 -6.98 -18.84
CA GLU A 498 -22.48 -7.54 -17.53
C GLU A 498 -22.32 -9.06 -17.62
N GLN A 499 -23.21 -9.74 -18.36
CA GLN A 499 -23.07 -11.15 -18.69
C GLN A 499 -21.83 -11.41 -19.56
N ALA A 500 -21.59 -10.61 -20.61
CA ALA A 500 -20.39 -10.75 -21.44
C ALA A 500 -19.09 -10.58 -20.64
N ALA A 501 -19.05 -9.68 -19.65
CA ALA A 501 -17.91 -9.46 -18.76
C ALA A 501 -17.67 -10.60 -17.76
N LEU A 502 -18.65 -11.48 -17.50
CA LEU A 502 -18.48 -12.67 -16.64
C LEU A 502 -18.03 -13.91 -17.42
N HIS A 503 -18.12 -13.91 -18.76
CA HIS A 503 -17.84 -15.09 -19.57
C HIS A 503 -16.34 -15.42 -19.61
N ARG A 504 -15.96 -16.58 -19.08
CA ARG A 504 -14.58 -17.07 -19.03
C ARG A 504 -14.52 -18.55 -19.48
N PRO A 505 -13.79 -18.87 -20.57
CA PRO A 505 -13.57 -20.26 -20.98
C PRO A 505 -12.92 -21.07 -19.86
N ARG A 506 -13.41 -22.28 -19.61
CA ARG A 506 -12.89 -23.15 -18.54
C ARG A 506 -11.47 -23.66 -18.84
N ALA A 507 -10.65 -23.78 -17.80
CA ALA A 507 -9.36 -24.46 -17.91
C ALA A 507 -9.51 -26.00 -18.02
N ALA A 508 -8.42 -26.69 -18.30
CA ALA A 508 -8.41 -28.16 -18.42
C ALA A 508 -8.78 -28.89 -17.12
N SER A 509 -8.51 -28.28 -15.95
CA SER A 509 -8.90 -28.75 -14.63
C SER A 509 -9.29 -27.57 -13.73
N ALA A 510 -10.03 -27.83 -12.65
CA ALA A 510 -10.49 -26.79 -11.73
C ALA A 510 -9.38 -26.16 -10.87
N ASP A 511 -8.19 -26.75 -10.85
CA ASP A 511 -6.99 -26.23 -10.18
C ASP A 511 -6.06 -25.49 -11.17
N ALA A 512 -6.32 -25.59 -12.48
CA ALA A 512 -5.65 -24.81 -13.53
C ALA A 512 -6.46 -23.56 -13.95
N ASP A 513 -7.63 -23.34 -13.35
CA ASP A 513 -8.40 -22.10 -13.49
C ASP A 513 -7.71 -20.97 -12.70
N ALA A 514 -7.44 -19.84 -13.36
CA ALA A 514 -6.85 -18.66 -12.73
C ALA A 514 -7.87 -17.94 -11.83
N TRP A 515 -8.05 -18.46 -10.61
CA TRP A 515 -9.03 -17.95 -9.66
C TRP A 515 -8.68 -16.55 -9.13
N THR A 516 -9.71 -15.71 -9.05
CA THR A 516 -9.63 -14.32 -8.60
C THR A 516 -10.20 -14.16 -7.18
N LEU A 517 -9.89 -13.05 -6.49
CA LEU A 517 -10.45 -12.78 -5.15
C LEU A 517 -11.99 -12.86 -5.13
N GLU A 518 -12.67 -12.21 -6.08
CA GLU A 518 -14.13 -12.20 -6.12
C GLU A 518 -14.71 -13.57 -6.51
N ASP A 519 -13.98 -14.40 -7.29
CA ASP A 519 -14.35 -15.81 -7.47
C ASP A 519 -14.29 -16.59 -6.16
N HIS A 520 -13.31 -16.35 -5.29
CA HIS A 520 -13.25 -17.01 -3.98
C HIS A 520 -14.42 -16.62 -3.06
N VAL A 521 -14.87 -15.37 -3.12
CA VAL A 521 -16.10 -14.93 -2.43
C VAL A 521 -17.34 -15.63 -3.02
N CYS A 522 -17.43 -15.75 -4.35
CA CYS A 522 -18.50 -16.48 -5.04
C CYS A 522 -18.47 -17.99 -4.72
N LEU A 523 -17.29 -18.59 -4.57
CA LEU A 523 -17.12 -19.98 -4.17
C LEU A 523 -17.54 -20.22 -2.72
N GLU A 524 -17.33 -19.26 -1.81
CA GLU A 524 -17.86 -19.34 -0.44
C GLU A 524 -19.40 -19.27 -0.42
N GLU A 525 -20.00 -18.35 -1.20
CA GLU A 525 -21.47 -18.28 -1.36
C GLU A 525 -22.03 -19.60 -1.94
N LEU A 526 -21.37 -20.19 -2.94
CA LEU A 526 -21.77 -21.49 -3.51
C LEU A 526 -21.59 -22.67 -2.53
N ARG A 527 -20.53 -22.71 -1.72
CA ARG A 527 -20.38 -23.72 -0.66
C ARG A 527 -21.50 -23.58 0.38
N PHE A 528 -21.84 -22.36 0.78
CA PHE A 528 -22.97 -22.12 1.67
C PHE A 528 -24.32 -22.56 1.07
N LEU A 529 -24.60 -22.21 -0.19
CA LEU A 529 -25.85 -22.58 -0.90
C LEU A 529 -25.95 -24.08 -1.20
N ILE A 530 -24.85 -24.75 -1.54
CA ILE A 530 -24.82 -26.17 -1.90
C ILE A 530 -24.78 -27.05 -0.64
N ASP A 531 -23.81 -26.81 0.23
CA ASP A 531 -23.42 -27.70 1.33
C ASP A 531 -23.92 -27.25 2.70
N GLY A 532 -24.28 -25.98 2.85
CA GLY A 532 -24.47 -25.37 4.18
C GLY A 532 -23.16 -25.16 4.92
N GLU A 533 -22.03 -25.15 4.21
CA GLU A 533 -20.73 -24.88 4.79
C GLU A 533 -20.72 -23.43 5.32
N ILE A 534 -20.40 -23.28 6.61
CA ILE A 534 -20.30 -21.99 7.28
C ILE A 534 -18.88 -21.88 7.84
N PRO A 535 -18.11 -20.83 7.50
CA PRO A 535 -16.77 -20.62 8.02
C PRO A 535 -16.75 -20.40 9.54
N ARG A 536 -15.55 -20.42 10.15
CA ARG A 536 -15.38 -20.14 11.59
C ARG A 536 -16.11 -18.85 11.98
N ARG A 537 -16.90 -18.94 13.05
CA ARG A 537 -17.65 -17.82 13.62
C ARG A 537 -16.88 -17.12 14.73
N TYR A 538 -17.06 -15.80 14.81
CA TYR A 538 -16.46 -14.89 15.76
C TYR A 538 -17.56 -14.10 16.49
N GLY A 539 -17.37 -13.87 17.79
CA GLY A 539 -18.29 -13.08 18.60
C GLY A 539 -18.26 -11.59 18.24
N HIS A 540 -17.06 -11.07 17.93
CA HIS A 540 -16.87 -9.71 17.43
C HIS A 540 -15.98 -9.69 16.18
N ILE A 541 -16.31 -8.81 15.22
CA ILE A 541 -15.45 -8.55 14.06
C ILE A 541 -15.13 -7.06 13.97
N VAL A 542 -13.85 -6.70 13.96
CA VAL A 542 -13.37 -5.36 13.58
C VAL A 542 -12.96 -5.39 12.12
N VAL A 543 -13.38 -4.38 11.34
CA VAL A 543 -13.01 -4.23 9.93
C VAL A 543 -12.48 -2.82 9.74
N ASP A 544 -11.20 -2.65 9.38
CA ASP A 544 -10.65 -1.34 9.03
C ASP A 544 -10.60 -1.10 7.51
N GLU A 545 -10.58 0.17 7.11
CA GLU A 545 -10.73 0.64 5.72
C GLU A 545 -11.97 0.06 4.99
N ALA A 546 -13.05 -0.17 5.74
CA ALA A 546 -14.25 -0.91 5.32
C ALA A 546 -15.05 -0.27 4.17
N GLN A 547 -14.71 0.94 3.73
CA GLN A 547 -15.30 1.57 2.55
C GLN A 547 -14.88 0.92 1.23
N ASP A 548 -13.86 0.04 1.23
CA ASP A 548 -13.49 -0.76 0.05
C ASP A 548 -14.18 -2.13 0.03
N LEU A 549 -14.90 -2.49 1.11
CA LEU A 549 -15.60 -3.76 1.23
C LEU A 549 -16.70 -3.87 0.16
N THR A 550 -16.67 -4.96 -0.60
CA THR A 550 -17.69 -5.19 -1.63
C THR A 550 -18.97 -5.79 -1.03
N PRO A 551 -20.15 -5.61 -1.67
CA PRO A 551 -21.40 -6.20 -1.18
C PRO A 551 -21.33 -7.72 -0.94
N MET A 552 -20.70 -8.48 -1.82
CA MET A 552 -20.52 -9.93 -1.64
C MET A 552 -19.56 -10.27 -0.49
N GLN A 553 -18.49 -9.48 -0.30
CA GLN A 553 -17.59 -9.64 0.85
C GLN A 553 -18.30 -9.32 2.17
N ALA A 554 -19.18 -8.30 2.21
CA ALA A 554 -20.01 -8.00 3.39
C ALA A 554 -20.93 -9.18 3.76
N ARG A 555 -21.55 -9.86 2.77
CA ARG A 555 -22.34 -11.09 3.00
C ARG A 555 -21.49 -12.22 3.60
N ALA A 556 -20.25 -12.39 3.14
CA ALA A 556 -19.31 -13.36 3.72
C ALA A 556 -18.90 -13.01 5.16
N LEU A 557 -18.63 -11.73 5.46
CA LEU A 557 -18.36 -11.28 6.82
C LEU A 557 -19.56 -11.50 7.76
N ARG A 558 -20.80 -11.28 7.28
CA ARG A 558 -22.01 -11.55 8.06
C ARG A 558 -22.12 -13.01 8.49
N ARG A 559 -21.77 -13.98 7.62
CA ARG A 559 -21.73 -15.42 7.95
C ARG A 559 -20.71 -15.77 9.02
N ARG A 560 -19.58 -15.06 9.04
CA ARG A 560 -18.47 -15.21 9.99
C ARG A 560 -18.75 -14.54 11.34
N CYS A 561 -19.75 -13.67 11.44
CA CYS A 561 -20.24 -13.16 12.72
C CYS A 561 -21.20 -14.16 13.37
N ALA A 562 -21.07 -14.36 14.69
CA ALA A 562 -21.92 -15.26 15.47
C ALA A 562 -23.40 -14.80 15.52
N VAL A 563 -24.28 -15.68 15.99
CA VAL A 563 -25.66 -15.31 16.31
C VAL A 563 -25.64 -14.45 17.57
N GLY A 564 -26.12 -13.20 17.48
CA GLY A 564 -25.94 -12.21 18.54
C GLY A 564 -24.52 -11.64 18.66
N GLY A 565 -23.63 -11.96 17.72
CA GLY A 565 -22.33 -11.31 17.58
C GLY A 565 -22.46 -9.88 17.03
N SER A 566 -21.39 -9.11 17.16
CA SER A 566 -21.37 -7.67 16.83
C SER A 566 -20.18 -7.28 15.94
N MET A 567 -20.16 -6.04 15.46
CA MET A 567 -19.07 -5.55 14.59
C MET A 567 -18.66 -4.11 14.92
N THR A 568 -17.37 -3.83 14.77
CA THR A 568 -16.83 -2.46 14.74
C THR A 568 -16.24 -2.20 13.36
N VAL A 569 -17.01 -1.55 12.51
CA VAL A 569 -16.70 -1.23 11.12
C VAL A 569 -16.07 0.16 11.09
N LEU A 570 -14.84 0.30 10.61
CA LEU A 570 -14.10 1.56 10.58
C LEU A 570 -13.84 1.94 9.13
N GLY A 571 -13.98 3.23 8.80
CA GLY A 571 -13.66 3.67 7.44
C GLY A 571 -13.80 5.17 7.20
N ASP A 572 -13.48 5.56 5.97
CA ASP A 572 -13.75 6.89 5.45
C ASP A 572 -14.29 6.80 4.03
N LEU A 573 -15.58 7.10 3.83
CA LEU A 573 -16.20 7.13 2.50
C LEU A 573 -15.54 8.13 1.52
N ALA A 574 -14.71 9.08 1.97
CA ALA A 574 -13.87 9.89 1.07
C ALA A 574 -12.71 9.07 0.46
N GLN A 575 -12.21 8.07 1.19
CA GLN A 575 -11.09 7.18 0.84
C GLN A 575 -11.55 5.85 0.22
N ALA A 576 -12.72 5.84 -0.44
CA ALA A 576 -13.25 4.67 -1.14
C ALA A 576 -12.52 4.45 -2.46
N THR A 577 -11.76 3.36 -2.55
CA THR A 577 -10.90 2.96 -3.68
C THR A 577 -11.25 1.57 -4.23
N GLY A 578 -12.16 0.85 -3.58
CA GLY A 578 -12.69 -0.43 -4.08
C GLY A 578 -13.55 -0.30 -5.34
N PRO A 579 -13.95 -1.43 -5.97
CA PRO A 579 -14.73 -1.43 -7.22
C PRO A 579 -16.14 -0.82 -7.09
N HIS A 580 -16.67 -0.74 -5.86
CA HIS A 580 -17.94 -0.07 -5.55
C HIS A 580 -17.65 1.26 -4.83
N THR A 581 -17.96 2.39 -5.47
CA THR A 581 -17.87 3.71 -4.83
C THR A 581 -19.10 3.97 -3.96
N HIS A 582 -19.03 3.63 -2.68
CA HIS A 582 -20.11 3.89 -1.72
C HIS A 582 -20.22 5.40 -1.40
N THR A 583 -21.44 5.94 -1.46
CA THR A 583 -21.75 7.34 -1.12
C THR A 583 -22.37 7.50 0.27
N SER A 584 -22.92 6.42 0.82
CA SER A 584 -23.35 6.30 2.22
C SER A 584 -22.98 4.90 2.74
N TRP A 585 -23.06 4.72 4.06
CA TRP A 585 -22.82 3.41 4.67
C TRP A 585 -24.02 2.44 4.56
N ASP A 586 -25.18 2.90 4.06
CA ASP A 586 -26.44 2.17 4.21
C ASP A 586 -26.44 0.78 3.60
N ARG A 587 -25.87 0.63 2.39
CA ARG A 587 -25.78 -0.66 1.70
C ARG A 587 -24.92 -1.66 2.48
N ILE A 588 -23.75 -1.23 2.95
CA ILE A 588 -22.80 -2.09 3.67
C ILE A 588 -23.29 -2.38 5.10
N GLY A 589 -23.82 -1.38 5.82
CA GLY A 589 -24.40 -1.56 7.15
C GLY A 589 -25.58 -2.53 7.15
N THR A 590 -26.47 -2.42 6.16
CA THR A 590 -27.61 -3.34 5.96
C THR A 590 -27.14 -4.78 5.67
N LEU A 591 -26.10 -4.96 4.86
CA LEU A 591 -25.55 -6.30 4.56
C LEU A 591 -24.80 -6.93 5.74
N LEU A 592 -24.04 -6.12 6.48
CA LEU A 592 -23.32 -6.56 7.67
C LEU A 592 -24.25 -6.86 8.86
N SER A 593 -25.47 -6.31 8.86
CA SER A 593 -26.52 -6.57 9.87
C SER A 593 -27.54 -7.64 9.47
N ASP A 594 -27.47 -8.19 8.26
CA ASP A 594 -28.51 -9.10 7.72
C ASP A 594 -29.90 -8.45 7.75
N HIS A 595 -29.94 -7.20 7.30
CA HIS A 595 -31.11 -6.31 7.30
C HIS A 595 -31.68 -5.94 8.68
N GLY A 596 -30.89 -6.16 9.76
CA GLY A 596 -31.19 -5.70 11.12
C GLY A 596 -30.68 -4.29 11.45
N ASP A 597 -30.71 -3.95 12.75
CA ASP A 597 -30.26 -2.64 13.25
C ASP A 597 -28.73 -2.48 13.22
N TRP A 598 -28.28 -1.28 12.83
CA TRP A 598 -26.88 -0.83 12.84
C TRP A 598 -26.84 0.70 13.02
N ARG A 599 -25.68 1.28 13.37
CA ARG A 599 -25.57 2.74 13.54
C ARG A 599 -24.22 3.32 13.11
N VAL A 600 -24.25 4.56 12.63
CA VAL A 600 -23.05 5.38 12.35
C VAL A 600 -22.69 6.24 13.56
N ALA A 601 -21.39 6.39 13.81
CA ALA A 601 -20.80 7.45 14.61
C ALA A 601 -19.75 8.20 13.77
N GLU A 602 -19.63 9.52 13.96
CA GLU A 602 -18.69 10.37 13.22
C GLU A 602 -17.53 10.86 14.10
N LEU A 603 -16.30 10.72 13.61
CA LEU A 603 -15.11 11.36 14.19
C LEU A 603 -14.70 12.56 13.32
N ASN A 604 -15.18 13.74 13.69
CA ASN A 604 -15.03 14.98 12.92
C ASN A 604 -13.83 15.87 13.34
N THR A 605 -12.96 15.38 14.23
CA THR A 605 -11.75 16.11 14.68
C THR A 605 -10.49 15.34 14.30
N SER A 606 -9.60 15.93 13.52
CA SER A 606 -8.31 15.35 13.17
C SER A 606 -7.21 15.86 14.08
N TYR A 607 -6.46 14.94 14.69
CA TYR A 607 -5.36 15.27 15.58
C TYR A 607 -4.00 14.99 14.91
N ARG A 608 -3.92 13.92 14.09
CA ARG A 608 -2.66 13.47 13.50
C ARG A 608 -2.22 14.23 12.25
N VAL A 609 -3.14 14.72 11.40
CA VAL A 609 -2.76 15.48 10.18
C VAL A 609 -2.71 16.98 10.52
N PRO A 610 -1.69 17.74 10.08
CA PRO A 610 -1.60 19.20 10.30
C PRO A 610 -2.76 19.98 9.65
N ALA A 611 -3.16 21.08 10.26
CA ALA A 611 -4.20 21.99 9.76
C ALA A 611 -3.86 22.59 8.40
N GLU A 612 -2.58 22.83 8.14
CA GLU A 612 -2.03 23.34 6.88
C GLU A 612 -2.23 22.33 5.75
N ILE A 613 -1.92 21.05 6.00
CA ILE A 613 -2.12 19.94 5.05
C ILE A 613 -3.62 19.75 4.78
N MET A 614 -4.45 19.78 5.83
CA MET A 614 -5.90 19.65 5.65
C MET A 614 -6.51 20.87 4.93
N ALA A 615 -6.01 22.08 5.14
CA ALA A 615 -6.44 23.26 4.39
C ALA A 615 -6.11 23.14 2.90
N PHE A 616 -4.89 22.69 2.55
CA PHE A 616 -4.45 22.44 1.18
C PHE A 616 -5.28 21.35 0.48
N VAL A 617 -5.64 20.27 1.18
CA VAL A 617 -6.39 19.14 0.62
C VAL A 617 -7.92 19.36 0.62
N ALA A 618 -8.44 20.31 1.40
CA ALA A 618 -9.88 20.55 1.52
C ALA A 618 -10.65 20.80 0.19
N PRO A 619 -10.09 21.45 -0.85
CA PRO A 619 -10.73 21.53 -2.18
C PRO A 619 -10.94 20.15 -2.81
N LEU A 620 -9.90 19.30 -2.81
CA LEU A 620 -9.96 17.95 -3.35
C LEU A 620 -10.92 17.07 -2.56
N ALA A 621 -10.92 17.19 -1.22
CA ALA A 621 -11.84 16.47 -0.35
C ALA A 621 -13.32 16.77 -0.68
N ARG A 622 -13.65 18.06 -0.91
CA ARG A 622 -14.99 18.48 -1.33
C ARG A 622 -15.35 18.00 -2.74
N ALA A 623 -14.37 17.84 -3.63
CA ALA A 623 -14.60 17.29 -4.97
C ALA A 623 -14.89 15.78 -4.93
N VAL A 624 -14.16 14.99 -4.14
CA VAL A 624 -14.35 13.53 -4.07
C VAL A 624 -15.55 13.09 -3.23
N ALA A 625 -15.93 13.85 -2.20
CA ALA A 625 -17.05 13.52 -1.33
C ALA A 625 -17.83 14.76 -0.84
N PRO A 626 -18.60 15.43 -1.73
CA PRO A 626 -19.28 16.70 -1.40
C PRO A 626 -20.25 16.65 -0.21
N GLY A 627 -20.81 15.47 0.09
CA GLY A 627 -21.81 15.27 1.14
C GLY A 627 -21.25 14.89 2.52
N LEU A 628 -19.94 14.67 2.66
CA LEU A 628 -19.34 14.25 3.93
C LEU A 628 -18.83 15.46 4.74
N PRO A 629 -18.89 15.42 6.08
CA PRO A 629 -18.23 16.40 6.92
C PRO A 629 -16.71 16.26 6.78
N TYR A 630 -16.04 17.33 6.31
CA TYR A 630 -14.58 17.37 6.32
C TYR A 630 -14.08 17.58 7.76
N PRO A 631 -13.19 16.73 8.29
CA PRO A 631 -12.79 16.81 9.70
C PRO A 631 -11.96 18.06 9.95
N GLN A 632 -12.23 18.73 11.07
CA GLN A 632 -11.43 19.87 11.49
C GLN A 632 -10.12 19.37 12.11
N ALA A 633 -8.99 19.65 11.46
CA ALA A 633 -7.69 19.52 12.08
C ALA A 633 -7.51 20.57 13.17
N VAL A 634 -6.86 20.18 14.27
CA VAL A 634 -6.64 21.05 15.43
C VAL A 634 -5.15 21.30 15.74
N ARG A 635 -4.24 20.58 15.08
CA ARG A 635 -2.79 20.71 15.27
C ARG A 635 -2.17 21.52 14.15
N GLU A 636 -1.35 22.48 14.51
CA GLU A 636 -0.52 23.29 13.61
C GLU A 636 0.97 22.92 13.77
N VAL A 637 1.73 23.05 12.69
CA VAL A 637 3.16 22.76 12.58
C VAL A 637 3.95 24.01 12.19
N GLY A 638 3.40 24.87 11.33
CA GLY A 638 3.98 26.15 10.90
C GLY A 638 4.21 26.28 9.40
N GLU A 639 4.76 27.43 9.00
CA GLU A 639 5.14 27.71 7.61
C GLU A 639 6.16 26.68 7.11
N GLY A 640 5.85 26.02 5.99
CA GLY A 640 6.62 24.87 5.47
C GLY A 640 6.00 23.48 5.72
N ALA A 641 4.90 23.38 6.47
CA ALA A 641 4.15 22.12 6.63
C ALA A 641 3.53 21.61 5.30
N VAL A 642 3.31 22.50 4.33
CA VAL A 642 2.99 22.17 2.93
C VAL A 642 3.99 22.90 2.02
N ARG A 643 4.54 22.20 1.02
CA ARG A 643 5.41 22.77 -0.01
C ARG A 643 5.03 22.22 -1.39
N THR A 644 4.75 23.09 -2.35
CA THR A 644 4.60 22.73 -3.78
C THR A 644 5.88 23.08 -4.52
N VAL A 645 6.47 22.11 -5.22
CA VAL A 645 7.74 22.26 -5.94
C VAL A 645 7.51 21.97 -7.42
N PRO A 646 7.59 22.98 -8.32
CA PRO A 646 7.63 22.73 -9.75
C PRO A 646 9.01 22.17 -10.14
N SER A 647 9.03 21.12 -10.96
CA SER A 647 10.24 20.46 -11.48
C SER A 647 10.24 20.46 -13.02
N GLY A 648 11.39 20.20 -13.62
CA GLY A 648 11.49 19.88 -15.06
C GLY A 648 11.44 18.36 -15.27
N PRO A 649 10.80 17.82 -16.33
CA PRO A 649 10.65 16.37 -16.52
C PRO A 649 11.93 15.53 -16.42
N TRP A 650 13.08 16.12 -16.77
CA TRP A 650 14.40 15.49 -16.68
C TRP A 650 15.10 15.68 -15.32
N LYS A 651 14.59 16.55 -14.44
CA LYS A 651 15.08 16.77 -13.07
C LYS A 651 14.26 16.03 -12.01
N LEU A 652 13.16 15.39 -12.39
CA LEU A 652 12.19 14.81 -11.45
C LEU A 652 12.82 13.82 -10.45
N LEU A 653 13.83 13.05 -10.89
CA LEU A 653 14.60 12.13 -10.05
C LEU A 653 15.53 12.88 -9.08
N ASP A 654 16.35 13.79 -9.59
CA ASP A 654 17.32 14.56 -8.79
C ASP A 654 16.62 15.47 -7.76
N ASP A 655 15.53 16.14 -8.17
CA ASP A 655 14.70 16.98 -7.29
C ASP A 655 13.98 16.11 -6.23
N THR A 656 13.60 14.87 -6.56
CA THR A 656 13.08 13.90 -5.59
C THR A 656 14.16 13.52 -4.57
N ALA A 657 15.38 13.19 -5.03
CA ALA A 657 16.49 12.84 -4.15
C ALA A 657 16.92 14.00 -3.23
N ALA A 658 17.03 15.21 -3.78
CA ALA A 658 17.36 16.41 -3.01
C ALA A 658 16.31 16.68 -1.92
N GLU A 659 15.02 16.51 -2.22
CA GLU A 659 13.96 16.71 -1.23
C GLU A 659 13.89 15.58 -0.18
N VAL A 660 14.15 14.33 -0.56
CA VAL A 660 14.24 13.22 0.40
C VAL A 660 15.45 13.41 1.32
N ALA A 661 16.63 13.75 0.80
CA ALA A 661 17.82 14.03 1.60
C ALA A 661 17.58 15.17 2.61
N ARG A 662 16.88 16.23 2.19
CA ARG A 662 16.46 17.35 3.06
C ARG A 662 15.51 16.92 4.20
N LEU A 663 14.72 15.86 4.00
CA LEU A 663 13.75 15.36 4.98
C LEU A 663 14.34 14.28 5.90
N VAL A 664 15.20 13.42 5.36
CA VAL A 664 15.88 12.30 6.07
C VAL A 664 16.71 12.79 7.27
N GLY A 665 17.38 13.94 7.14
CA GLY A 665 18.15 14.54 8.23
C GLY A 665 17.33 15.06 9.43
N THR A 666 16.00 14.91 9.42
CA THR A 666 15.14 15.38 10.51
C THR A 666 14.86 14.30 11.56
N SER A 667 14.79 14.71 12.83
CA SER A 667 14.56 13.81 13.97
C SER A 667 13.62 14.43 15.01
N ASP A 668 13.37 13.71 16.10
CA ASP A 668 12.86 14.26 17.36
C ASP A 668 13.94 14.36 18.45
N GLY A 669 15.21 14.37 18.03
CA GLY A 669 16.39 14.31 18.90
C GLY A 669 16.74 12.91 19.41
N HIS A 670 15.94 11.87 19.12
CA HIS A 670 16.21 10.50 19.56
C HIS A 670 16.10 9.47 18.42
N THR A 671 15.08 9.56 17.56
CA THR A 671 14.96 8.72 16.35
C THR A 671 14.77 9.56 15.07
N PRO A 672 15.28 9.11 13.90
CA PRO A 672 15.03 9.75 12.61
C PRO A 672 13.53 9.70 12.27
N ARG A 673 13.08 10.63 11.43
CA ARG A 673 11.69 10.72 10.97
C ARG A 673 11.46 9.91 9.70
N SER A 674 10.27 9.33 9.60
CA SER A 674 9.88 8.52 8.44
C SER A 674 9.51 9.38 7.23
N VAL A 675 10.01 9.01 6.05
CA VAL A 675 9.79 9.72 4.78
C VAL A 675 9.17 8.77 3.75
N ALA A 676 7.93 9.02 3.33
CA ALA A 676 7.33 8.33 2.20
C ALA A 676 7.47 9.13 0.90
N VAL A 677 7.88 8.47 -0.18
CA VAL A 677 7.78 8.99 -1.56
C VAL A 677 6.66 8.23 -2.26
N ILE A 678 5.62 8.94 -2.69
CA ILE A 678 4.42 8.35 -3.29
C ILE A 678 4.37 8.69 -4.77
N VAL A 679 4.32 7.66 -5.62
CA VAL A 679 4.35 7.73 -7.09
C VAL A 679 3.08 7.11 -7.73
N PRO A 680 2.78 7.36 -9.01
CA PRO A 680 1.65 6.73 -9.71
C PRO A 680 1.86 5.22 -9.92
N ASP A 681 0.78 4.42 -9.86
CA ASP A 681 0.90 2.97 -9.62
C ASP A 681 1.62 2.16 -10.71
N ASP A 682 1.35 2.44 -12.00
CA ASP A 682 2.01 1.75 -13.13
C ASP A 682 3.06 2.68 -13.78
N SER A 683 3.95 3.27 -12.97
CA SER A 683 5.08 4.08 -13.46
C SER A 683 6.41 3.36 -13.19
N GLU A 684 7.30 3.34 -14.19
CA GLU A 684 8.69 2.88 -14.02
C GLU A 684 9.45 3.70 -12.96
N TRP A 685 8.90 4.89 -12.62
CA TRP A 685 9.39 5.77 -11.56
C TRP A 685 9.42 5.13 -10.17
N LEU A 686 8.64 4.08 -9.87
CA LEU A 686 8.75 3.41 -8.57
C LEU A 686 10.13 2.78 -8.41
N ASP A 687 10.50 1.91 -9.37
CA ASP A 687 11.81 1.25 -9.37
C ASP A 687 12.95 2.23 -9.70
N GLU A 688 12.69 3.25 -10.51
CA GLU A 688 13.69 4.26 -10.86
C GLU A 688 14.03 5.22 -9.72
N ILE A 689 13.02 5.73 -9.01
CA ILE A 689 13.23 6.53 -7.80
C ILE A 689 13.84 5.67 -6.70
N ALA A 690 13.38 4.43 -6.48
CA ALA A 690 14.01 3.54 -5.51
C ALA A 690 15.51 3.34 -5.78
N ARG A 691 15.88 2.92 -7.00
CA ARG A 691 17.29 2.74 -7.42
C ARG A 691 18.12 4.02 -7.32
N HIS A 692 17.55 5.17 -7.66
CA HIS A 692 18.25 6.46 -7.61
C HIS A 692 18.45 6.94 -6.16
N LEU A 693 17.45 6.80 -5.29
CA LEU A 693 17.57 7.10 -3.86
C LEU A 693 18.57 6.15 -3.17
N ASP A 694 18.57 4.87 -3.52
CA ASP A 694 19.51 3.88 -2.96
C ASP A 694 20.99 4.20 -3.25
N ALA A 695 21.27 4.97 -4.30
CA ALA A 695 22.61 5.42 -4.67
C ALA A 695 23.01 6.79 -4.04
N VAL A 696 22.04 7.54 -3.50
CA VAL A 696 22.25 8.91 -2.98
C VAL A 696 22.09 9.00 -1.45
N ILE A 697 21.38 8.06 -0.83
CA ILE A 697 21.09 8.05 0.62
C ILE A 697 22.04 7.12 1.37
N GLU A 698 22.52 7.57 2.54
CA GLU A 698 23.34 6.76 3.44
C GLU A 698 22.62 5.47 3.93
N GLU A 699 23.37 4.38 4.04
CA GLU A 699 22.92 3.05 4.52
C GLU A 699 22.07 3.13 5.80
N THR A 700 22.53 3.93 6.77
CA THR A 700 21.90 4.21 8.07
C THR A 700 20.55 4.92 8.00
N SER A 701 20.30 5.61 6.89
CA SER A 701 19.09 6.41 6.65
C SER A 701 18.06 5.69 5.79
N ARG A 702 18.46 4.63 5.06
CA ARG A 702 17.56 3.88 4.16
C ARG A 702 16.35 3.28 4.89
N GLU A 703 16.51 2.83 6.14
CA GLU A 703 15.40 2.31 6.97
C GLU A 703 14.28 3.34 7.28
N ALA A 704 14.57 4.64 7.15
CA ALA A 704 13.59 5.70 7.39
C ALA A 704 12.76 6.07 6.14
N VAL A 705 13.16 5.59 4.95
CA VAL A 705 12.56 5.97 3.66
C VAL A 705 11.67 4.84 3.13
N SER A 706 10.59 5.20 2.43
CA SER A 706 9.72 4.23 1.74
C SER A 706 9.23 4.80 0.42
N VAL A 707 9.60 4.18 -0.71
CA VAL A 707 9.02 4.49 -2.02
C VAL A 707 7.81 3.58 -2.23
N LEU A 708 6.65 4.16 -2.56
CA LEU A 708 5.37 3.47 -2.64
C LEU A 708 4.53 3.93 -3.84
N ALA A 709 3.78 3.02 -4.43
CA ALA A 709 2.66 3.37 -5.31
C ALA A 709 1.52 4.05 -4.53
N ALA A 710 0.76 4.93 -5.17
CA ALA A 710 -0.37 5.65 -4.57
C ALA A 710 -1.42 4.71 -3.94
N ALA A 711 -1.68 3.55 -4.54
CA ALA A 711 -2.54 2.51 -4.00
C ALA A 711 -1.98 1.83 -2.73
N GLN A 712 -0.66 1.76 -2.58
CA GLN A 712 0.02 1.15 -1.42
C GLN A 712 0.07 2.08 -0.20
N ALA A 713 -0.08 3.39 -0.39
CA ALA A 713 -0.03 4.37 0.70
C ALA A 713 -1.21 4.29 1.70
N LYS A 714 -2.30 3.59 1.35
CA LYS A 714 -3.50 3.44 2.19
C LYS A 714 -3.22 2.62 3.46
N GLY A 715 -3.87 2.99 4.58
CA GLY A 715 -3.67 2.33 5.89
C GLY A 715 -2.38 2.69 6.65
N MET A 716 -1.43 3.38 6.01
CA MET A 716 -0.15 3.79 6.61
C MET A 716 -0.15 5.28 7.04
N GLU A 717 0.86 5.70 7.81
CA GLU A 717 1.09 7.09 8.24
C GLU A 717 2.60 7.36 8.41
N TYR A 718 3.07 8.52 7.94
CA TYR A 718 4.49 8.91 7.93
C TYR A 718 4.70 10.27 8.58
N ASP A 719 5.92 10.59 9.03
CA ASP A 719 6.26 11.97 9.45
C ASP A 719 6.22 12.90 8.23
N HIS A 720 6.92 12.53 7.16
CA HIS A 720 7.04 13.34 5.95
C HIS A 720 6.53 12.54 4.74
N VAL A 721 5.85 13.23 3.82
CA VAL A 721 5.36 12.64 2.57
C VAL A 721 5.75 13.55 1.41
N LEU A 722 6.34 12.95 0.38
CA LEU A 722 6.63 13.54 -0.91
C LEU A 722 5.72 12.89 -1.95
N VAL A 723 4.75 13.62 -2.51
CA VAL A 723 3.90 13.13 -3.60
C VAL A 723 4.45 13.60 -4.93
N VAL A 724 4.77 12.66 -5.82
CA VAL A 724 5.37 12.89 -7.13
C VAL A 724 4.27 12.79 -8.21
N GLU A 725 4.20 13.81 -9.08
CA GLU A 725 3.22 13.94 -10.16
C GLU A 725 1.76 13.70 -9.75
N PRO A 726 1.18 14.59 -8.91
CA PRO A 726 -0.21 14.48 -8.46
C PRO A 726 -1.24 14.52 -9.62
N ALA A 727 -0.88 15.06 -10.80
CA ALA A 727 -1.71 15.01 -12.01
C ALA A 727 -1.88 13.57 -12.51
N THR A 728 -0.77 12.83 -12.66
CA THR A 728 -0.76 11.43 -13.09
C THR A 728 -1.47 10.50 -12.09
N ILE A 729 -1.51 10.87 -10.80
CA ILE A 729 -2.33 10.17 -9.78
C ILE A 729 -3.81 10.56 -9.91
N ALA A 730 -4.13 11.84 -10.10
CA ALA A 730 -5.51 12.33 -10.22
C ALA A 730 -6.27 11.72 -11.41
N ASP A 731 -5.60 11.62 -12.57
CA ASP A 731 -6.21 11.19 -13.83
C ASP A 731 -6.35 9.65 -13.97
N ARG A 732 -5.95 8.87 -12.94
CA ARG A 732 -6.08 7.41 -12.89
C ARG A 732 -7.53 6.94 -12.69
N GLY A 733 -8.31 7.00 -13.77
CA GLY A 733 -9.65 6.42 -13.85
C GLY A 733 -10.63 7.02 -12.83
N PRO A 734 -11.65 6.25 -12.39
CA PRO A 734 -12.69 6.79 -11.49
C PRO A 734 -12.22 7.02 -10.04
N ALA A 735 -11.06 6.48 -9.66
CA ALA A 735 -10.55 6.51 -8.28
C ALA A 735 -9.33 7.43 -8.07
N GLY A 736 -8.67 7.92 -9.13
CA GLY A 736 -7.40 8.66 -9.04
C GLY A 736 -7.43 9.87 -8.10
N LEU A 737 -8.49 10.70 -8.16
CA LEU A 737 -8.69 11.81 -7.23
C LEU A 737 -8.78 11.35 -5.75
N ARG A 738 -9.29 10.15 -5.49
CA ARG A 738 -9.37 9.55 -4.14
C ARG A 738 -8.06 8.91 -3.71
N GLN A 739 -7.31 8.30 -4.62
CA GLN A 739 -5.93 7.87 -4.38
C GLN A 739 -5.03 9.06 -4.02
N LEU A 740 -5.15 10.16 -4.76
CA LEU A 740 -4.45 11.41 -4.46
C LEU A 740 -4.87 11.99 -3.08
N TYR A 741 -6.17 11.98 -2.76
CA TYR A 741 -6.66 12.38 -1.45
C TYR A 741 -6.08 11.53 -0.31
N ILE A 742 -5.94 10.21 -0.51
CA ILE A 742 -5.26 9.31 0.45
C ILE A 742 -3.79 9.70 0.58
N ALA A 743 -3.05 9.79 -0.53
CA ALA A 743 -1.62 10.09 -0.56
C ALA A 743 -1.26 11.39 0.17
N LEU A 744 -1.92 12.50 -0.21
CA LEU A 744 -1.67 13.83 0.40
C LEU A 744 -2.01 13.88 1.91
N THR A 745 -2.81 12.93 2.41
CA THR A 745 -3.25 12.90 3.82
C THR A 745 -2.54 11.86 4.69
N ARG A 746 -1.45 11.24 4.19
CA ARG A 746 -0.61 10.30 4.98
C ARG A 746 0.41 10.97 5.90
N SER A 747 0.62 12.28 5.76
CA SER A 747 1.65 13.01 6.49
C SER A 747 1.21 13.45 7.89
N THR A 748 2.14 13.37 8.83
CA THR A 748 1.99 13.83 10.22
C THR A 748 2.94 14.96 10.62
N GLN A 749 3.84 15.43 9.75
CA GLN A 749 4.64 16.65 9.98
C GLN A 749 4.66 17.58 8.75
N SER A 750 5.10 17.10 7.58
CA SER A 750 5.08 17.92 6.35
C SER A 750 4.72 17.14 5.08
N LEU A 751 4.08 17.83 4.14
CA LEU A 751 3.78 17.35 2.79
C LEU A 751 4.54 18.19 1.77
N THR A 752 5.35 17.53 0.94
CA THR A 752 5.87 18.13 -0.29
C THR A 752 5.14 17.51 -1.49
N VAL A 753 4.82 18.35 -2.47
CA VAL A 753 4.20 17.95 -3.75
C VAL A 753 5.13 18.37 -4.88
N LEU A 754 5.77 17.40 -5.53
CA LEU A 754 6.70 17.62 -6.64
C LEU A 754 5.96 17.35 -7.96
N HIS A 755 6.02 18.30 -8.89
CA HIS A 755 5.22 18.23 -10.12
C HIS A 755 5.88 18.94 -11.31
N THR A 756 5.83 18.32 -12.48
CA THR A 756 6.24 18.88 -13.77
C THR A 756 5.02 19.30 -14.58
N SER A 757 3.92 18.56 -14.42
CA SER A 757 2.60 18.96 -14.92
C SER A 757 1.94 20.00 -14.00
N PRO A 758 0.97 20.80 -14.48
CA PRO A 758 0.16 21.66 -13.63
C PRO A 758 -0.61 20.86 -12.57
N LEU A 759 -0.77 21.41 -11.37
CA LEU A 759 -1.51 20.75 -10.29
C LEU A 759 -3.00 20.53 -10.66
N PRO A 760 -3.60 19.39 -10.28
CA PRO A 760 -5.01 19.09 -10.54
C PRO A 760 -5.98 20.23 -10.22
N GLN A 761 -6.96 20.47 -11.09
CA GLN A 761 -7.98 21.51 -10.89
C GLN A 761 -8.73 21.35 -9.56
N ALA A 762 -8.93 20.11 -9.11
CA ALA A 762 -9.55 19.78 -7.83
C ALA A 762 -8.77 20.28 -6.60
N LEU A 763 -7.46 20.56 -6.72
CA LEU A 763 -6.66 21.21 -5.67
C LEU A 763 -6.61 22.74 -5.83
N THR A 764 -6.57 23.25 -7.06
CA THR A 764 -6.37 24.67 -7.33
C THR A 764 -7.66 25.52 -7.29
N GLN A 765 -8.86 24.92 -7.36
CA GLN A 765 -10.14 25.62 -7.23
C GLN A 765 -10.45 26.09 -5.79
N SER A 766 -9.72 27.11 -5.34
CA SER A 766 -10.01 27.84 -4.10
C SER A 766 -11.19 28.81 -4.25
N GLY A 767 -12.40 28.29 -4.06
CA GLY A 767 -13.49 29.07 -3.45
C GLY A 767 -13.98 30.31 -4.22
N ALA A 768 -14.15 30.21 -5.54
CA ALA A 768 -14.93 31.19 -6.31
C ALA A 768 -16.41 31.16 -5.86
N THR A 769 -16.72 31.89 -4.80
CA THR A 769 -18.06 32.00 -4.21
C THR A 769 -18.93 32.87 -5.11
N THR A 770 -19.60 32.22 -6.06
CA THR A 770 -20.74 32.79 -6.78
C THR A 770 -21.87 33.06 -5.79
N GLY A 771 -21.88 34.29 -5.25
CA GLY A 771 -23.06 34.82 -4.58
C GLY A 771 -24.27 34.77 -5.53
N PRO A 772 -25.50 34.66 -4.99
CA PRO A 772 -26.71 34.49 -5.81
C PRO A 772 -27.07 35.79 -6.57
N GLY A 773 -26.36 36.03 -7.67
CA GLY A 773 -26.60 37.12 -8.60
C GLY A 773 -27.86 36.86 -9.41
N SER A 774 -28.96 37.48 -9.01
CA SER A 774 -30.22 37.46 -9.77
C SER A 774 -30.06 38.12 -11.14
N GLY A 775 -30.29 37.36 -12.21
CA GLY A 775 -30.43 37.85 -13.57
C GLY A 775 -31.43 36.95 -14.32
N GLU A 776 -32.51 37.53 -14.82
CA GLU A 776 -33.58 36.79 -15.51
C GLU A 776 -33.19 36.40 -16.94
N PRO A 777 -33.75 35.31 -17.49
CA PRO A 777 -33.52 34.90 -18.88
C PRO A 777 -34.38 35.71 -19.85
N ASP A 778 -33.77 36.37 -20.84
CA ASP A 778 -34.48 37.05 -21.93
C ASP A 778 -34.31 36.26 -23.26
N PRO A 779 -35.38 35.70 -23.87
CA PRO A 779 -35.26 34.72 -24.96
C PRO A 779 -35.49 35.30 -26.37
N SER A 780 -34.42 35.58 -27.13
CA SER A 780 -34.47 35.74 -28.59
C SER A 780 -33.08 35.54 -29.24
N GLY A 781 -32.94 35.15 -30.51
CA GLY A 781 -33.95 34.67 -31.46
C GLY A 781 -33.39 34.31 -32.85
N THR A 782 -33.99 33.30 -33.47
CA THR A 782 -34.15 33.07 -34.93
C THR A 782 -32.95 33.16 -35.90
N THR A 783 -32.56 31.98 -36.38
CA THR A 783 -31.87 31.64 -37.64
C THR A 783 -31.92 32.63 -38.83
N SER A 784 -30.75 32.95 -39.40
CA SER A 784 -30.43 33.12 -40.85
C SER A 784 -28.93 33.50 -40.98
N GLY A 785 -28.24 33.41 -42.13
CA GLY A 785 -28.55 32.87 -43.46
C GLY A 785 -27.23 32.80 -44.28
N GLU A 786 -27.23 32.12 -45.43
CA GLU A 786 -25.99 31.82 -46.18
C GLU A 786 -25.44 32.96 -47.07
N GLN A 787 -24.12 32.87 -47.28
CA GLN A 787 -23.39 32.98 -48.57
C GLN A 787 -22.70 34.28 -49.05
N VAL A 788 -21.53 34.01 -49.65
CA VAL A 788 -20.67 34.85 -50.51
C VAL A 788 -20.00 36.07 -49.86
N GLY A 789 -18.68 36.15 -49.99
CA GLY A 789 -17.86 37.32 -49.66
C GLY A 789 -16.79 37.55 -50.72
N ASN A 790 -15.82 38.43 -50.45
CA ASN A 790 -14.53 38.43 -51.14
C ASN A 790 -13.44 39.17 -50.32
N GLU A 791 -12.18 38.98 -50.70
CA GLU A 791 -11.02 39.86 -50.47
C GLU A 791 -10.61 40.20 -49.02
N ALA A 792 -9.80 39.28 -48.47
CA ALA A 792 -8.42 39.54 -48.03
C ALA A 792 -8.13 40.74 -47.09
N GLU A 793 -8.05 40.45 -45.80
CA GLU A 793 -7.16 41.15 -44.85
C GLU A 793 -6.26 40.14 -44.10
N SER A 794 -5.13 40.61 -43.59
CA SER A 794 -4.05 39.77 -43.06
C SER A 794 -4.32 39.28 -41.63
N VAL A 795 -4.33 37.95 -41.44
CA VAL A 795 -4.31 37.34 -40.10
C VAL A 795 -2.88 37.34 -39.58
N GLU A 796 -2.67 37.92 -38.39
CA GLU A 796 -1.38 37.94 -37.70
C GLU A 796 -0.94 36.52 -37.28
N SER A 797 0.37 36.31 -37.21
CA SER A 797 0.94 34.98 -36.97
C SER A 797 0.81 34.53 -35.52
N GLY A 798 -0.21 33.72 -35.24
CA GLY A 798 -0.27 32.90 -34.03
C GLY A 798 0.98 32.02 -33.91
N ASP A 799 1.65 32.08 -32.76
CA ASP A 799 3.00 31.56 -32.57
C ASP A 799 3.07 30.03 -32.74
N ALA A 800 4.21 29.52 -33.19
CA ALA A 800 4.34 28.11 -33.57
C ALA A 800 4.87 27.28 -32.39
N PRO A 801 4.14 26.25 -31.92
CA PRO A 801 4.54 25.47 -30.75
C PRO A 801 5.88 24.77 -30.98
N GLU A 802 6.75 24.70 -29.96
CA GLU A 802 8.14 24.25 -30.18
C GLU A 802 8.18 22.79 -30.68
N ILE A 803 9.08 22.51 -31.62
CA ILE A 803 9.34 21.13 -32.09
C ILE A 803 9.86 20.30 -30.92
N GLY A 804 9.13 19.26 -30.55
CA GLY A 804 9.37 18.47 -29.34
C GLY A 804 8.37 18.69 -28.21
N THR A 805 7.44 19.65 -28.32
CA THR A 805 6.34 19.87 -27.34
C THR A 805 5.27 18.78 -27.46
N ASP A 806 4.83 18.21 -26.32
CA ASP A 806 3.69 17.30 -26.26
C ASP A 806 2.35 18.06 -26.34
N ILE A 807 1.41 17.51 -27.10
CA ILE A 807 0.07 18.03 -27.33
C ILE A 807 -0.90 16.85 -27.37
N ARG A 808 -1.85 16.83 -26.44
CA ARG A 808 -2.98 15.89 -26.45
C ARG A 808 -4.00 16.36 -27.48
N VAL A 809 -4.41 15.46 -28.38
CA VAL A 809 -5.28 15.80 -29.52
C VAL A 809 -6.42 14.81 -29.74
N ARG A 810 -7.55 15.28 -30.30
CA ARG A 810 -8.67 14.43 -30.73
C ARG A 810 -8.71 14.32 -32.26
N VAL A 811 -8.81 13.09 -32.78
CA VAL A 811 -8.77 12.80 -34.22
C VAL A 811 -10.11 13.14 -34.89
N LEU A 812 -10.11 14.12 -35.80
CA LEU A 812 -11.32 14.60 -36.49
C LEU A 812 -11.64 13.82 -37.77
N GLY A 813 -10.62 13.23 -38.41
CA GLY A 813 -10.74 12.43 -39.63
C GLY A 813 -9.47 12.41 -40.48
N VAL A 814 -9.51 11.75 -41.64
CA VAL A 814 -8.39 11.71 -42.60
C VAL A 814 -8.24 13.07 -43.29
N GLY A 815 -6.99 13.52 -43.45
CA GLY A 815 -6.59 14.72 -44.17
C GLY A 815 -5.80 14.43 -45.46
N PRO A 816 -5.35 15.46 -46.18
CA PRO A 816 -4.55 15.29 -47.39
C PRO A 816 -3.20 14.61 -47.10
N GLY A 817 -2.72 13.81 -48.06
CA GLY A 817 -1.41 13.15 -47.99
C GLY A 817 -1.30 11.99 -47.00
N GLY A 818 -2.41 11.42 -46.53
CA GLY A 818 -2.41 10.29 -45.58
C GLY A 818 -2.15 10.67 -44.12
N ARG A 819 -2.10 11.97 -43.81
CA ARG A 819 -2.13 12.50 -42.44
C ARG A 819 -3.57 12.53 -41.92
N TYR A 820 -3.75 12.65 -40.61
CA TYR A 820 -5.05 12.78 -39.95
C TYR A 820 -5.22 14.21 -39.43
N LYS A 821 -6.37 14.84 -39.68
CA LYS A 821 -6.69 16.15 -39.10
C LYS A 821 -7.10 15.94 -37.64
N VAL A 822 -6.52 16.71 -36.72
CA VAL A 822 -6.78 16.60 -35.28
C VAL A 822 -7.15 17.98 -34.70
N LYS A 823 -7.85 18.02 -33.56
CA LYS A 823 -8.00 19.24 -32.75
C LYS A 823 -7.12 19.12 -31.50
N ALA A 824 -6.49 20.21 -31.10
CA ALA A 824 -5.91 20.35 -29.77
C ALA A 824 -6.95 20.13 -28.66
N LEU A 825 -6.51 19.50 -27.57
CA LEU A 825 -7.21 19.45 -26.29
C LEU A 825 -6.39 20.19 -25.23
N THR A 826 -5.10 19.84 -25.11
CA THR A 826 -4.15 20.49 -24.20
C THR A 826 -2.75 20.50 -24.81
N PRO A 827 -2.03 21.65 -24.86
CA PRO A 827 -2.58 23.02 -24.78
C PRO A 827 -3.53 23.29 -25.97
N ASP A 828 -4.51 24.19 -25.83
CA ASP A 828 -5.32 24.60 -27.00
C ASP A 828 -4.50 25.48 -27.95
N LEU A 829 -4.72 25.32 -29.25
CA LEU A 829 -3.88 25.87 -30.31
C LEU A 829 -4.73 26.21 -31.54
N ASP A 830 -4.79 27.50 -31.90
CA ASP A 830 -5.52 27.99 -33.09
C ASP A 830 -4.85 27.64 -34.43
N ARG A 831 -3.69 26.97 -34.39
CA ARG A 831 -2.91 26.55 -35.57
C ARG A 831 -3.40 25.17 -36.08
N PRO A 832 -3.58 24.97 -37.40
CA PRO A 832 -4.00 23.67 -37.94
C PRO A 832 -3.04 22.52 -37.57
N LEU A 833 -3.57 21.48 -36.92
CA LEU A 833 -2.80 20.31 -36.47
C LEU A 833 -3.09 19.07 -37.34
N PHE A 834 -2.02 18.36 -37.73
CA PHE A 834 -2.11 17.12 -38.50
C PHE A 834 -1.22 16.02 -37.94
N LEU A 835 -1.81 14.94 -37.46
CA LEU A 835 -1.09 13.73 -37.03
C LEU A 835 -0.57 12.97 -38.25
N THR A 836 0.73 12.72 -38.31
CA THR A 836 1.33 11.74 -39.22
C THR A 836 1.50 10.41 -38.50
N VAL A 837 1.22 9.31 -39.20
CA VAL A 837 1.29 7.94 -38.65
C VAL A 837 2.34 7.16 -39.44
N ARG A 838 3.15 6.35 -38.74
CA ARG A 838 4.22 5.56 -39.37
C ARG A 838 3.63 4.46 -40.25
N HIS A 839 4.25 4.25 -41.42
CA HIS A 839 3.83 3.20 -42.35
C HIS A 839 3.93 1.81 -41.68
N GLY A 840 2.79 1.15 -41.48
CA GLY A 840 2.68 -0.14 -40.78
C GLY A 840 2.10 -0.07 -39.37
N SER A 841 1.97 1.13 -38.78
CA SER A 841 1.21 1.34 -37.53
C SER A 841 -0.29 1.32 -37.81
N ALA A 842 -1.09 0.99 -36.79
CA ALA A 842 -2.55 0.97 -36.90
C ALA A 842 -3.10 2.38 -37.23
N PRO A 843 -4.11 2.50 -38.12
CA PRO A 843 -4.71 3.79 -38.46
C PRO A 843 -5.62 4.27 -37.31
N PRO A 844 -5.42 5.50 -36.79
CA PRO A 844 -6.23 6.03 -35.69
C PRO A 844 -7.67 6.29 -36.11
N ARG A 845 -8.59 6.07 -35.17
CA ARG A 845 -10.03 6.13 -35.34
C ARG A 845 -10.53 7.56 -35.19
N ARG A 846 -11.64 7.88 -35.86
CA ARG A 846 -12.31 9.18 -35.70
C ARG A 846 -12.93 9.28 -34.31
N GLY A 847 -12.60 10.36 -33.59
CA GLY A 847 -13.01 10.60 -32.20
C GLY A 847 -11.99 10.13 -31.15
N GLU A 848 -10.97 9.36 -31.55
CA GLU A 848 -9.91 8.89 -30.65
C GLU A 848 -9.08 10.07 -30.11
N GLU A 849 -8.69 9.99 -28.83
CA GLU A 849 -7.75 10.93 -28.19
C GLU A 849 -6.38 10.30 -28.12
N LEU A 850 -5.36 11.06 -28.50
CA LEU A 850 -3.99 10.58 -28.59
C LEU A 850 -3.04 11.65 -28.04
N ASP A 851 -2.14 11.23 -27.16
CA ASP A 851 -1.00 12.03 -26.75
C ASP A 851 0.06 11.98 -27.86
N CYS A 852 0.30 13.13 -28.47
CA CYS A 852 1.19 13.31 -29.61
C CYS A 852 2.23 14.38 -29.30
N TRP A 853 3.23 14.59 -30.16
CA TRP A 853 4.16 15.71 -30.03
C TRP A 853 4.47 16.39 -31.36
N VAL A 854 4.89 17.66 -31.32
CA VAL A 854 5.22 18.49 -32.50
C VAL A 854 6.46 17.94 -33.20
N PHE A 855 6.24 17.08 -34.19
CA PHE A 855 7.29 16.54 -35.05
C PHE A 855 7.85 17.60 -36.02
N ALA A 856 7.00 18.52 -36.48
CA ALA A 856 7.40 19.59 -37.38
C ALA A 856 6.44 20.78 -37.36
N ASN A 857 6.98 21.99 -37.48
CA ASN A 857 6.22 23.13 -37.97
C ASN A 857 6.43 23.25 -39.49
N GLU A 858 5.33 23.27 -40.23
CA GLU A 858 5.24 23.67 -41.65
C GLU A 858 4.57 25.05 -41.71
N THR A 859 4.70 25.78 -42.82
CA THR A 859 4.42 27.23 -42.89
C THR A 859 3.07 27.64 -42.27
N ASN A 860 2.00 26.88 -42.54
CA ASN A 860 0.64 27.18 -42.08
C ASN A 860 0.04 26.06 -41.18
N GLN A 861 0.81 25.06 -40.76
CA GLN A 861 0.30 23.91 -39.99
C GLN A 861 1.39 23.25 -39.15
N SER A 862 1.03 22.58 -38.06
CA SER A 862 1.96 21.77 -37.26
C SER A 862 1.65 20.28 -37.44
N VAL A 863 2.69 19.52 -37.75
CA VAL A 863 2.64 18.07 -37.93
C VAL A 863 3.00 17.41 -36.62
N LEU A 864 2.11 16.56 -36.13
CA LEU A 864 2.30 15.80 -34.89
C LEU A 864 2.63 14.33 -35.19
N THR A 865 3.23 13.63 -34.23
CA THR A 865 3.45 12.18 -34.29
C THR A 865 3.22 11.54 -32.93
N THR A 866 2.96 10.22 -32.93
CA THR A 866 2.97 9.36 -31.73
C THR A 866 4.26 8.51 -31.64
N ASP A 867 5.13 8.56 -32.65
CA ASP A 867 6.44 7.88 -32.67
C ASP A 867 7.48 8.68 -31.87
N GLN A 868 8.18 8.07 -30.91
CA GLN A 868 9.19 8.75 -30.07
C GLN A 868 10.53 9.01 -30.79
N ARG A 869 10.69 8.61 -32.07
CA ARG A 869 11.92 8.77 -32.85
C ARG A 869 12.39 10.23 -32.94
N GLY A 870 13.50 10.52 -32.27
CA GLY A 870 14.14 11.84 -32.22
C GLY A 870 14.29 12.41 -30.81
N ARG A 871 13.66 11.78 -29.81
CA ARG A 871 13.61 12.22 -28.41
C ARG A 871 14.58 11.50 -27.46
N LEU A 872 15.44 10.60 -27.95
CA LEU A 872 16.49 10.04 -27.09
C LEU A 872 17.53 11.12 -26.76
N PRO A 873 18.02 11.20 -25.51
CA PRO A 873 19.02 12.19 -25.12
C PRO A 873 20.38 11.91 -25.79
N ILE A 874 21.18 12.95 -25.95
CA ILE A 874 22.59 12.83 -26.35
C ILE A 874 23.36 12.11 -25.24
N THR A 875 23.78 10.87 -25.49
CA THR A 875 24.60 10.09 -24.54
C THR A 875 25.95 10.79 -24.25
N PRO A 876 26.62 10.55 -23.10
CA PRO A 876 27.88 11.23 -22.76
C PRO A 876 28.96 11.12 -23.86
N ARG A 877 29.16 9.91 -24.42
CA ARG A 877 30.07 9.66 -25.55
C ARG A 877 29.68 10.39 -26.85
N MET A 878 28.42 10.77 -27.01
CA MET A 878 27.98 11.65 -28.09
C MET A 878 28.21 13.12 -27.74
N ALA A 879 28.02 13.53 -26.48
CA ALA A 879 28.29 14.89 -26.02
C ALA A 879 29.77 15.27 -26.15
N GLU A 880 30.70 14.40 -25.76
CA GLU A 880 32.16 14.56 -25.97
C GLU A 880 32.47 14.89 -27.44
N ARG A 881 31.95 14.05 -28.34
CA ARG A 881 32.18 14.15 -29.78
C ARG A 881 31.48 15.37 -30.38
N TYR A 882 30.35 15.80 -29.84
CA TYR A 882 29.62 16.98 -30.30
C TYR A 882 30.27 18.29 -29.82
N ALA A 883 30.81 18.35 -28.60
CA ALA A 883 31.59 19.49 -28.13
C ALA A 883 32.82 19.71 -29.04
N ALA A 884 33.60 18.65 -29.25
CA ALA A 884 34.71 18.68 -30.19
C ALA A 884 34.27 19.07 -31.63
N ALA A 885 33.12 18.57 -32.11
CA ALA A 885 32.61 18.92 -33.44
C ALA A 885 32.20 20.39 -33.57
N VAL A 886 31.70 21.00 -32.50
CA VAL A 886 31.28 22.41 -32.42
C VAL A 886 32.50 23.34 -32.44
N ASP A 887 33.54 23.04 -31.66
CA ASP A 887 34.73 23.88 -31.49
C ASP A 887 35.62 24.03 -32.74
N VAL A 888 35.46 23.15 -33.73
CA VAL A 888 36.40 23.05 -34.87
C VAL A 888 36.43 24.30 -35.76
N LEU A 889 35.35 25.07 -35.81
CA LEU A 889 35.29 26.32 -36.59
C LEU A 889 36.00 27.47 -35.86
N ASP A 890 35.89 27.54 -34.54
CA ASP A 890 36.66 28.48 -33.72
C ASP A 890 38.16 28.20 -33.87
N GLU A 891 38.60 26.95 -33.68
CA GLU A 891 40.03 26.58 -33.82
C GLU A 891 40.61 26.92 -35.20
N LEU A 892 39.92 26.52 -36.27
CA LEU A 892 40.35 26.77 -37.66
C LEU A 892 40.34 28.25 -38.05
N THR A 893 39.66 29.12 -37.30
CA THR A 893 39.59 30.55 -37.59
C THR A 893 40.33 31.43 -36.59
N ALA A 894 40.65 30.94 -35.39
CA ALA A 894 41.44 31.65 -34.38
C ALA A 894 42.96 31.37 -34.44
N GLY A 895 43.36 30.20 -34.95
CA GLY A 895 44.76 29.76 -34.98
C GLY A 895 45.71 30.58 -35.85
N ASP A 896 47.01 30.30 -35.71
CA ASP A 896 48.14 30.89 -36.45
C ASP A 896 48.29 30.38 -37.90
N GLY A 897 47.32 29.59 -38.37
CA GLY A 897 47.38 28.83 -39.63
C GLY A 897 47.72 27.36 -39.45
N SER A 898 48.02 26.90 -38.22
CA SER A 898 48.05 25.47 -37.89
C SER A 898 46.66 24.84 -38.02
N VAL A 899 46.62 23.57 -38.45
CA VAL A 899 45.39 22.82 -38.71
C VAL A 899 45.39 21.55 -37.84
N PRO A 900 44.39 21.35 -36.96
CA PRO A 900 44.29 20.12 -36.17
C PRO A 900 44.17 18.88 -37.05
N HIS A 901 44.88 17.81 -36.68
CA HIS A 901 44.98 16.58 -37.50
C HIS A 901 43.63 15.88 -37.73
N ASP A 902 42.70 16.06 -36.78
CA ASP A 902 41.36 15.51 -36.76
C ASP A 902 40.26 16.48 -37.23
N ALA A 903 40.60 17.74 -37.59
CA ALA A 903 39.64 18.77 -37.94
C ALA A 903 38.65 18.35 -39.03
N ARG A 904 39.10 17.52 -39.99
CA ARG A 904 38.24 16.98 -41.06
C ARG A 904 37.22 15.93 -40.57
N VAL A 905 37.49 15.25 -39.46
CA VAL A 905 36.54 14.35 -38.80
C VAL A 905 35.53 15.18 -38.01
N ARG A 906 35.99 16.15 -37.21
CA ARG A 906 35.16 17.05 -36.42
C ARG A 906 34.19 17.86 -37.30
N LEU A 907 34.67 18.43 -38.41
CA LEU A 907 33.81 19.08 -39.43
C LEU A 907 32.81 18.11 -40.09
N SER A 908 33.18 16.85 -40.30
CA SER A 908 32.25 15.84 -40.82
C SER A 908 31.15 15.49 -39.82
N GLU A 909 31.44 15.54 -38.52
CA GLU A 909 30.46 15.32 -37.46
C GLU A 909 29.55 16.54 -37.27
N LEU A 910 30.07 17.77 -37.36
CA LEU A 910 29.28 19.01 -37.37
C LEU A 910 28.33 19.07 -38.58
N GLN A 911 28.84 18.74 -39.77
CA GLN A 911 28.02 18.53 -40.96
C GLN A 911 26.99 17.40 -40.73
N GLY A 912 27.36 16.38 -39.95
CA GLY A 912 26.49 15.30 -39.49
C GLY A 912 25.33 15.81 -38.64
N MET A 913 25.60 16.55 -37.56
CA MET A 913 24.60 17.15 -36.66
C MET A 913 23.56 17.96 -37.43
N ALA A 914 24.01 18.86 -38.31
CA ALA A 914 23.12 19.64 -39.18
C ALA A 914 22.27 18.74 -40.10
N ASN A 915 22.86 17.68 -40.69
CA ASN A 915 22.11 16.71 -41.50
C ASN A 915 21.09 15.90 -40.69
N ARG A 916 21.39 15.49 -39.44
CA ARG A 916 20.45 14.74 -38.58
C ARG A 916 19.16 15.53 -38.36
N ILE A 917 19.27 16.83 -38.05
CA ILE A 917 18.12 17.71 -37.85
C ILE A 917 17.38 17.96 -39.18
N LEU A 918 18.11 18.19 -40.28
CA LEU A 918 17.52 18.40 -41.61
C LEU A 918 16.79 17.18 -42.18
N ARG A 919 17.14 15.96 -41.75
CA ARG A 919 16.53 14.70 -42.19
C ARG A 919 15.53 14.10 -41.19
N ARG A 920 15.64 14.44 -39.90
CA ARG A 920 14.88 13.86 -38.78
C ARG A 920 14.97 12.32 -38.73
N ASP A 921 16.16 11.78 -39.04
CA ASP A 921 16.36 10.35 -39.29
C ASP A 921 17.04 9.58 -38.15
N GLN A 922 17.80 10.24 -37.27
CA GLN A 922 18.40 9.62 -36.08
C GLN A 922 17.49 9.71 -34.84
N ALA A 923 17.92 9.11 -33.73
CA ALA A 923 17.13 9.05 -32.50
C ALA A 923 17.29 10.27 -31.57
N ASP A 924 18.30 11.12 -31.83
CA ASP A 924 18.79 12.23 -30.99
C ASP A 924 18.46 13.63 -31.56
N TRP A 925 17.81 13.73 -32.72
CA TRP A 925 17.79 14.97 -33.51
C TRP A 925 17.07 16.15 -32.84
N VAL A 926 16.14 15.93 -31.90
CA VAL A 926 15.46 17.01 -31.18
C VAL A 926 16.39 17.62 -30.13
N ASP A 927 17.15 16.81 -29.40
CA ASP A 927 18.13 17.29 -28.42
C ASP A 927 19.31 17.99 -29.12
N VAL A 928 19.83 17.41 -30.22
CA VAL A 928 20.85 18.08 -31.06
C VAL A 928 20.34 19.40 -31.65
N ARG A 929 19.04 19.51 -31.95
CA ARG A 929 18.43 20.80 -32.36
C ARG A 929 18.39 21.81 -31.22
N ARG A 930 18.11 21.39 -29.98
CA ARG A 930 18.11 22.27 -28.80
C ARG A 930 19.51 22.76 -28.46
N VAL A 931 20.50 21.87 -28.47
CA VAL A 931 21.93 22.19 -28.28
C VAL A 931 22.40 23.30 -29.24
N LEU A 932 21.97 23.27 -30.51
CA LEU A 932 22.34 24.28 -31.53
C LEU A 932 21.45 25.56 -31.52
N GLY A 933 20.76 25.86 -30.41
CA GLY A 933 19.96 27.08 -30.27
C GLY A 933 18.60 27.05 -30.98
N SER A 934 17.99 25.87 -31.12
CA SER A 934 16.68 25.66 -31.77
C SER A 934 16.56 26.29 -33.19
N PRO A 935 17.53 26.05 -34.11
CA PRO A 935 17.66 26.78 -35.37
C PRO A 935 16.56 26.42 -36.40
N ASP A 936 16.43 27.30 -37.39
CA ASP A 936 15.58 27.09 -38.57
C ASP A 936 16.27 26.27 -39.69
N ARG A 937 15.51 25.91 -40.72
CA ARG A 937 15.98 25.11 -41.85
C ARG A 937 17.02 25.82 -42.74
N HIS A 938 17.02 27.15 -42.78
CA HIS A 938 17.96 27.96 -43.55
C HIS A 938 19.31 28.06 -42.83
N ARG A 939 19.33 28.43 -41.54
CA ARG A 939 20.54 28.46 -40.70
C ARG A 939 21.21 27.09 -40.62
N LEU A 940 20.44 26.00 -40.49
CA LEU A 940 20.96 24.63 -40.56
C LEU A 940 21.56 24.29 -41.93
N GLY A 941 21.01 24.84 -43.02
CA GLY A 941 21.60 24.74 -44.36
C GLY A 941 22.95 25.43 -44.44
N LEU A 942 23.06 26.66 -43.90
CA LEU A 942 24.31 27.42 -43.83
C LEU A 942 25.38 26.68 -43.01
N LEU A 943 25.05 26.16 -41.82
CA LEU A 943 26.00 25.39 -40.99
C LEU A 943 26.52 24.14 -41.71
N ARG A 944 25.61 23.39 -42.35
CA ARG A 944 25.95 22.20 -43.15
C ARG A 944 26.90 22.56 -44.30
N ASP A 945 26.63 23.65 -45.00
CA ASP A 945 27.36 24.02 -46.21
C ASP A 945 28.70 24.68 -45.89
N LEU A 946 28.79 25.45 -44.79
CA LEU A 946 30.04 25.96 -44.21
C LEU A 946 30.96 24.80 -43.79
N ALA A 947 30.46 23.85 -43.00
CA ALA A 947 31.24 22.68 -42.57
C ALA A 947 31.68 21.80 -43.77
N ALA A 948 30.79 21.63 -44.77
CA ALA A 948 31.11 20.92 -46.01
C ALA A 948 32.08 21.69 -46.92
N GLY A 949 32.09 23.03 -46.86
CA GLY A 949 33.04 23.90 -47.54
C GLY A 949 34.44 23.75 -46.93
N ALA A 950 34.55 23.98 -45.61
CA ALA A 950 35.79 23.84 -44.86
C ALA A 950 36.42 22.44 -45.03
N ASN A 951 35.64 21.36 -44.91
CA ASN A 951 36.17 19.99 -45.07
C ASN A 951 36.67 19.70 -46.49
N ARG A 952 36.06 20.30 -47.53
CA ARG A 952 36.57 20.22 -48.91
C ARG A 952 37.84 21.02 -49.10
N ALA A 953 37.90 22.26 -48.60
CA ALA A 953 39.11 23.08 -48.68
C ALA A 953 40.29 22.40 -47.94
N LEU A 954 40.04 21.77 -46.79
CA LEU A 954 41.01 20.96 -46.06
C LEU A 954 41.42 19.68 -46.80
N LYS A 955 40.47 19.00 -47.45
CA LYS A 955 40.75 17.80 -48.26
C LYS A 955 41.66 18.11 -49.45
N ASP A 956 41.36 19.20 -50.15
CA ASP A 956 42.01 19.60 -51.39
C ASP A 956 43.20 20.55 -51.13
N ASN A 957 43.56 20.76 -49.85
CA ASN A 957 44.68 21.57 -49.33
C ASN A 957 44.69 23.03 -49.83
N THR A 958 43.50 23.65 -49.89
CA THR A 958 43.22 24.99 -50.44
C THR A 958 42.57 25.94 -49.41
N VAL A 959 42.80 25.70 -48.12
CA VAL A 959 42.18 26.47 -47.02
C VAL A 959 42.62 27.93 -47.04
N ASN A 960 41.68 28.83 -47.33
CA ASN A 960 41.83 30.26 -47.07
C ASN A 960 41.23 30.59 -45.70
N VAL A 961 42.07 30.64 -44.66
CA VAL A 961 41.64 30.93 -43.28
C VAL A 961 40.92 32.28 -43.15
N HIS A 962 41.36 33.31 -43.88
CA HIS A 962 40.70 34.63 -43.88
C HIS A 962 39.30 34.56 -44.49
N GLY A 963 39.16 33.85 -45.62
CA GLY A 963 37.86 33.62 -46.26
C GLY A 963 36.91 32.79 -45.40
N LEU A 964 37.43 31.76 -44.72
CA LEU A 964 36.64 30.93 -43.80
C LEU A 964 36.19 31.71 -42.57
N ARG A 965 37.06 32.55 -41.99
CA ARG A 965 36.71 33.43 -40.86
C ARG A 965 35.60 34.41 -41.26
N GLU A 966 35.76 35.09 -42.39
CA GLU A 966 34.72 35.97 -42.95
C GLU A 966 33.38 35.24 -43.21
N GLU A 967 33.41 34.00 -43.70
CA GLU A 967 32.19 33.23 -43.97
C GLU A 967 31.54 32.74 -42.67
N TYR A 968 32.32 32.36 -41.68
CA TYR A 968 31.86 31.94 -40.35
C TYR A 968 31.21 33.10 -39.58
N GLU A 969 31.89 34.25 -39.46
CA GLU A 969 31.35 35.48 -38.86
C GLU A 969 30.04 35.90 -39.55
N ARG A 970 30.03 35.95 -40.88
CA ARG A 970 28.86 36.32 -41.70
C ARG A 970 27.71 35.31 -41.60
N SER A 971 27.97 34.07 -41.22
CA SER A 971 26.93 33.04 -41.05
C SER A 971 26.12 33.19 -39.75
N GLY A 972 26.58 34.01 -38.80
CA GLY A 972 25.92 34.20 -37.50
C GLY A 972 25.86 32.92 -36.67
N TRP A 973 26.87 32.06 -36.77
CA TRP A 973 26.95 30.81 -36.01
C TRP A 973 27.95 30.84 -34.85
N ALA A 974 28.85 31.82 -34.76
CA ALA A 974 29.87 31.89 -33.71
C ALA A 974 29.26 31.84 -32.29
N ASP A 975 28.32 32.74 -31.98
CA ASP A 975 27.66 32.78 -30.67
C ASP A 975 26.89 31.48 -30.38
N ALA A 976 26.09 31.00 -31.36
CA ALA A 976 25.28 29.80 -31.22
C ALA A 976 26.09 28.49 -31.14
N LEU A 977 27.36 28.49 -31.58
CA LEU A 977 28.31 27.39 -31.34
C LEU A 977 29.04 27.55 -30.00
N ALA A 978 29.31 28.78 -29.54
CA ALA A 978 29.82 29.02 -28.19
C ALA A 978 28.81 28.58 -27.10
N ASP A 979 27.53 28.94 -27.26
CA ASP A 979 26.42 28.49 -26.40
C ASP A 979 26.32 26.94 -26.40
N ALA A 980 26.44 26.32 -27.57
CA ALA A 980 26.39 24.86 -27.73
C ALA A 980 27.57 24.16 -27.04
N ARG A 981 28.78 24.75 -27.10
CA ARG A 981 29.96 24.30 -26.35
C ARG A 981 29.71 24.35 -24.85
N GLU A 982 29.20 25.47 -24.32
CA GLU A 982 28.97 25.62 -22.88
C GLU A 982 27.93 24.62 -22.37
N LEU A 983 26.79 24.49 -23.07
CA LEU A 983 25.72 23.58 -22.70
C LEU A 983 26.17 22.09 -22.76
N LEU A 984 26.99 21.71 -23.74
CA LEU A 984 27.60 20.37 -23.78
C LEU A 984 28.67 20.19 -22.70
N GLY A 985 29.44 21.23 -22.37
CA GLY A 985 30.45 21.24 -21.31
C GLY A 985 29.85 21.01 -19.92
N VAL A 986 28.73 21.67 -19.60
CA VAL A 986 27.97 21.44 -18.36
C VAL A 986 27.51 19.99 -18.27
N ARG A 987 26.86 19.45 -19.32
CA ARG A 987 26.43 18.04 -19.37
C ARG A 987 27.59 17.05 -19.20
N LEU A 988 28.79 17.37 -19.67
CA LEU A 988 29.98 16.55 -19.49
C LEU A 988 30.54 16.62 -18.07
N ALA A 989 30.51 17.81 -17.44
CA ALA A 989 30.91 17.96 -16.04
C ALA A 989 29.95 17.20 -15.10
N GLU A 990 28.64 17.34 -15.30
CA GLU A 990 27.58 16.60 -14.59
C GLU A 990 27.76 15.08 -14.73
N ALA A 991 28.09 14.59 -15.94
CA ALA A 991 28.35 13.17 -16.19
C ALA A 991 29.67 12.63 -15.60
N THR A 992 30.57 13.50 -15.11
CA THR A 992 31.92 13.11 -14.65
C THR A 992 32.11 13.24 -13.13
N ASN A 993 31.35 14.12 -12.45
CA ASN A 993 31.46 14.36 -11.01
C ASN A 993 30.12 14.16 -10.27
N PRO A 994 29.78 12.93 -9.82
CA PRO A 994 28.56 12.67 -9.05
C PRO A 994 28.74 13.02 -7.56
N SER A 995 29.06 14.28 -7.23
CA SER A 995 29.32 14.70 -5.84
C SER A 995 29.19 16.21 -5.59
N THR A 996 28.58 16.54 -4.45
CA THR A 996 28.51 17.86 -3.77
C THR A 996 27.55 18.90 -4.38
N PRO A 997 26.44 19.26 -3.69
CA PRO A 997 25.58 20.38 -4.08
C PRO A 997 26.10 21.72 -3.52
N ASP A 998 26.30 22.72 -4.38
CA ASP A 998 26.78 24.04 -3.97
C ASP A 998 25.64 25.03 -3.68
N THR A 999 25.82 25.92 -2.70
CA THR A 999 24.75 26.79 -2.18
C THR A 999 24.95 28.24 -2.61
N PRO A 1000 23.99 28.88 -3.31
CA PRO A 1000 24.15 30.26 -3.77
C PRO A 1000 23.99 31.28 -2.62
N GLY A 1001 25.11 31.87 -2.19
CA GLY A 1001 25.16 33.04 -1.30
C GLY A 1001 25.97 34.19 -1.95
N PRO A 1002 25.49 35.45 -1.93
CA PRO A 1002 26.02 36.47 -2.83
C PRO A 1002 27.22 37.29 -2.30
N SER A 1003 28.20 37.49 -3.19
CA SER A 1003 28.99 38.71 -3.43
C SER A 1003 29.51 39.57 -2.25
N GLU A 1004 30.84 39.73 -2.14
CA GLU A 1004 31.59 40.95 -2.58
C GLU A 1004 32.99 41.06 -1.90
N THR A 1005 34.07 41.16 -2.70
CA THR A 1005 35.38 41.82 -2.37
C THR A 1005 36.23 41.31 -1.17
N SER A 1006 37.55 41.53 -1.08
CA SER A 1006 38.64 41.73 -2.06
C SER A 1006 40.02 41.65 -1.36
N GLU A 1007 41.08 41.34 -2.12
CA GLU A 1007 42.51 41.67 -1.86
C GLU A 1007 43.36 40.95 -0.76
N THR A 1008 44.50 40.41 -1.24
CA THR A 1008 45.86 40.38 -0.63
C THR A 1008 46.24 39.48 0.57
N SER A 1009 47.04 38.44 0.24
CA SER A 1009 48.34 38.03 0.83
C SER A 1009 48.72 38.39 2.29
N ASP A 1010 49.21 37.41 3.06
CA ASP A 1010 50.65 37.03 3.04
C ASP A 1010 50.97 35.69 3.76
N VAL A 1011 52.25 35.27 3.76
CA VAL A 1011 52.81 34.02 4.35
C VAL A 1011 53.99 34.34 5.31
N PRO A 1012 54.82 33.41 5.84
CA PRO A 1012 54.64 32.07 6.43
C PRO A 1012 55.24 31.96 7.87
N SER A 1013 55.27 30.78 8.50
CA SER A 1013 56.51 30.13 9.03
C SER A 1013 56.29 28.88 9.90
N ALA A 1014 57.22 27.90 9.78
CA ALA A 1014 57.42 26.77 10.71
C ALA A 1014 58.74 27.01 11.53
N PRO A 1015 59.50 26.06 12.19
CA PRO A 1015 59.82 24.68 11.74
C PRO A 1015 60.09 23.55 12.78
N ASN A 1016 60.20 22.32 12.27
CA ASN A 1016 60.99 21.13 12.69
C ASN A 1016 60.67 20.33 14.00
N VAL A 1017 60.70 18.97 14.07
CA VAL A 1017 61.48 17.87 13.42
C VAL A 1017 62.88 17.68 14.07
N PRO A 1018 63.52 16.48 14.19
CA PRO A 1018 63.30 15.14 13.59
C PRO A 1018 62.96 14.04 14.64
N GLU A 1019 62.95 12.70 14.44
CA GLU A 1019 63.22 11.70 13.36
C GLU A 1019 62.42 10.38 13.72
N SER A 1020 62.39 9.18 13.10
CA SER A 1020 62.98 8.46 11.93
C SER A 1020 62.06 7.23 11.60
N ALA A 1021 62.28 6.26 10.69
CA ALA A 1021 63.35 5.95 9.73
C ALA A 1021 62.85 5.19 8.47
N ASN A 1022 63.58 5.34 7.36
CA ASN A 1022 63.73 4.48 6.17
C ASN A 1022 62.55 4.22 5.18
N ALA A 1023 62.68 4.84 4.00
CA ALA A 1023 62.11 4.42 2.71
C ALA A 1023 63.20 3.65 1.88
N PRO A 1024 63.45 3.73 0.53
CA PRO A 1024 63.00 4.68 -0.51
C PRO A 1024 62.79 4.14 -1.98
N VAL A 1025 62.62 5.06 -2.95
CA VAL A 1025 63.02 4.99 -4.40
C VAL A 1025 62.14 4.18 -5.41
N VAL A 1026 61.82 4.63 -6.65
CA VAL A 1026 61.80 5.99 -7.29
C VAL A 1026 61.07 6.01 -8.69
N THR A 1027 60.61 7.20 -9.14
CA THR A 1027 60.19 7.67 -10.50
C THR A 1027 58.99 7.09 -11.31
N GLU A 1028 58.10 8.04 -11.71
CA GLU A 1028 57.38 8.30 -12.99
C GLU A 1028 57.79 7.53 -14.29
N PRO A 1029 56.91 7.35 -15.33
CA PRO A 1029 56.08 8.43 -15.96
C PRO A 1029 54.67 8.06 -16.55
N ARG A 1030 54.00 9.05 -17.18
CA ARG A 1030 52.69 8.98 -17.89
C ARG A 1030 52.87 8.96 -19.43
N PRO A 1031 52.18 8.08 -20.16
CA PRO A 1031 51.25 8.55 -21.22
C PRO A 1031 49.98 7.66 -21.44
N GLU A 1032 49.02 8.19 -22.21
CA GLU A 1032 47.81 7.53 -22.74
C GLU A 1032 48.03 7.10 -24.22
N PRO A 1033 47.06 6.60 -25.03
CA PRO A 1033 45.66 6.18 -24.80
C PRO A 1033 45.28 4.80 -25.43
N LYS A 1034 43.96 4.51 -25.56
CA LYS A 1034 43.30 3.44 -26.39
C LYS A 1034 43.39 1.99 -25.86
N GLU A 1035 42.45 1.07 -26.12
CA GLU A 1035 41.13 1.17 -26.78
C GLU A 1035 40.11 0.15 -26.18
N SER A 1036 38.84 0.32 -26.51
CA SER A 1036 37.65 -0.37 -25.98
C SER A 1036 37.59 -1.91 -26.09
N GLU A 1037 36.86 -2.55 -25.17
CA GLU A 1037 35.72 -3.41 -25.57
C GLU A 1037 34.60 -3.53 -24.51
N THR A 1038 33.42 -4.05 -24.89
CA THR A 1038 32.16 -3.86 -24.15
C THR A 1038 31.82 -4.98 -23.15
N VAL A 1039 31.61 -4.58 -21.90
CA VAL A 1039 31.15 -5.30 -20.69
C VAL A 1039 29.61 -5.41 -20.36
N PRO A 1040 28.68 -6.09 -21.07
CA PRO A 1040 27.21 -5.94 -20.87
C PRO A 1040 26.66 -6.00 -19.43
N THR A 1041 25.59 -5.25 -19.15
CA THR A 1041 24.85 -5.37 -17.88
C THR A 1041 24.15 -6.72 -17.74
N VAL A 1042 23.83 -7.07 -16.50
CA VAL A 1042 23.19 -8.31 -16.07
C VAL A 1042 21.69 -8.09 -15.96
N ASP A 1043 20.90 -8.94 -16.60
CA ASP A 1043 19.45 -8.98 -16.40
C ASP A 1043 19.12 -9.57 -15.01
N HIS A 1044 18.22 -8.92 -14.28
CA HIS A 1044 17.60 -9.49 -13.07
C HIS A 1044 16.32 -10.23 -13.46
N ALA A 1045 16.24 -11.51 -13.09
CA ALA A 1045 15.08 -12.35 -13.36
C ALA A 1045 13.85 -11.91 -12.55
N PRO A 1046 12.62 -12.11 -13.08
CA PRO A 1046 11.39 -11.79 -12.36
C PRO A 1046 11.21 -12.68 -11.11
N PRO A 1047 10.39 -12.24 -10.12
CA PRO A 1047 10.21 -12.95 -8.86
C PRO A 1047 9.62 -14.35 -9.06
N ALA A 1048 10.19 -15.33 -8.36
CA ALA A 1048 9.83 -16.74 -8.52
C ALA A 1048 8.38 -17.04 -8.10
N THR A 1049 7.56 -17.48 -9.05
CA THR A 1049 6.27 -18.13 -8.78
C THR A 1049 6.48 -19.36 -7.91
N ALA A 1050 5.64 -19.57 -6.89
CA ALA A 1050 5.75 -20.69 -5.97
C ALA A 1050 5.65 -22.05 -6.70
N VAL A 1051 6.80 -22.72 -6.86
CA VAL A 1051 6.89 -23.98 -7.59
C VAL A 1051 6.41 -25.14 -6.72
N THR A 1052 5.24 -25.69 -7.06
CA THR A 1052 4.62 -26.82 -6.33
C THR A 1052 4.78 -28.18 -7.02
N THR A 1053 5.38 -28.24 -8.23
CA THR A 1053 5.58 -29.48 -9.00
C THR A 1053 6.97 -29.57 -9.61
N LYS A 1054 7.52 -30.79 -9.79
CA LYS A 1054 8.83 -30.99 -10.43
C LYS A 1054 8.87 -30.49 -11.88
N GLU A 1055 7.75 -30.56 -12.60
CA GLU A 1055 7.62 -30.06 -13.97
C GLU A 1055 7.64 -28.52 -14.02
N GLY A 1056 6.97 -27.86 -13.06
CA GLY A 1056 7.10 -26.41 -12.88
C GLY A 1056 8.51 -25.98 -12.49
N PHE A 1057 9.23 -26.81 -11.72
CA PHE A 1057 10.61 -26.52 -11.32
C PHE A 1057 11.59 -26.58 -12.48
N LEU A 1058 11.51 -27.65 -13.27
CA LEU A 1058 12.29 -27.79 -14.49
C LEU A 1058 12.03 -26.59 -15.42
N ARG A 1059 10.77 -26.25 -15.65
CA ARG A 1059 10.41 -25.11 -16.49
C ARG A 1059 10.93 -23.76 -15.97
N ALA A 1060 10.86 -23.51 -14.67
CA ALA A 1060 11.44 -22.29 -14.07
C ALA A 1060 12.97 -22.22 -14.27
N LEU A 1061 13.67 -23.36 -14.19
CA LEU A 1061 15.10 -23.44 -14.51
C LEU A 1061 15.37 -23.23 -16.01
N GLU A 1062 14.53 -23.75 -16.90
CA GLU A 1062 14.63 -23.56 -18.36
C GLU A 1062 14.39 -22.10 -18.76
N ASP A 1063 13.36 -21.45 -18.21
CA ASP A 1063 13.02 -20.05 -18.47
C ASP A 1063 14.14 -19.13 -17.94
N ALA A 1064 14.67 -19.40 -16.74
CA ALA A 1064 15.79 -18.65 -16.16
C ALA A 1064 17.10 -18.86 -16.95
N ALA A 1065 17.45 -20.09 -17.36
CA ALA A 1065 18.64 -20.35 -18.16
C ALA A 1065 18.53 -19.72 -19.57
N SER A 1066 17.30 -19.63 -20.11
CA SER A 1066 17.02 -18.91 -21.35
C SER A 1066 17.20 -17.39 -21.19
N ALA A 1067 16.86 -16.83 -20.02
CA ALA A 1067 17.07 -15.42 -19.71
C ALA A 1067 18.57 -15.07 -19.58
N ASP A 1068 19.35 -15.82 -18.81
CA ASP A 1068 20.79 -15.54 -18.65
C ASP A 1068 21.54 -15.60 -20.00
N ARG A 1069 21.15 -16.53 -20.89
CA ARG A 1069 21.70 -16.65 -22.26
C ARG A 1069 21.30 -15.52 -23.22
N ALA A 1070 20.38 -14.63 -22.84
CA ALA A 1070 20.17 -13.37 -23.57
C ALA A 1070 21.33 -12.37 -23.32
N CYS A 1071 22.01 -12.48 -22.19
CA CYS A 1071 23.17 -11.65 -21.88
C CYS A 1071 24.38 -12.08 -22.73
N LYS A 1072 24.82 -11.20 -23.64
CA LYS A 1072 26.00 -11.42 -24.50
C LYS A 1072 27.29 -11.72 -23.72
N LYS A 1073 27.38 -11.29 -22.45
CA LYS A 1073 28.56 -11.54 -21.60
C LYS A 1073 28.59 -12.98 -21.07
N HIS A 1074 27.43 -13.45 -20.63
CA HIS A 1074 27.19 -14.83 -20.21
C HIS A 1074 27.57 -15.80 -21.34
N GLU A 1075 27.04 -15.55 -22.55
CA GLU A 1075 27.37 -16.33 -23.76
C GLU A 1075 28.86 -16.27 -24.13
N ALA A 1076 29.53 -15.13 -23.96
CA ALA A 1076 30.96 -15.02 -24.27
C ALA A 1076 31.83 -15.93 -23.38
N VAL A 1077 31.52 -16.00 -22.08
CA VAL A 1077 32.27 -16.86 -21.13
C VAL A 1077 31.87 -18.32 -21.25
N ARG A 1078 30.57 -18.60 -21.46
CA ARG A 1078 30.08 -19.94 -21.78
C ARG A 1078 30.74 -20.50 -23.05
N HIS A 1079 30.95 -19.69 -24.08
CA HIS A 1079 31.67 -20.10 -25.28
C HIS A 1079 33.19 -20.22 -25.07
N ALA A 1080 33.82 -19.35 -24.26
CA ALA A 1080 35.22 -19.51 -23.87
C ALA A 1080 35.45 -20.82 -23.11
N LEU A 1081 34.53 -21.19 -22.20
CA LEU A 1081 34.56 -22.44 -21.44
C LEU A 1081 34.43 -23.65 -22.37
N LYS A 1082 33.40 -23.68 -23.23
CA LYS A 1082 33.25 -24.75 -24.24
C LYS A 1082 34.49 -24.90 -25.11
N SER A 1083 35.10 -23.79 -25.54
CA SER A 1083 36.33 -23.85 -26.32
C SER A 1083 37.49 -24.44 -25.53
N ALA A 1084 37.64 -24.12 -24.24
CA ALA A 1084 38.69 -24.70 -23.39
C ALA A 1084 38.49 -26.21 -23.19
N LEU A 1085 37.27 -26.65 -22.93
CA LEU A 1085 36.93 -28.07 -22.81
C LEU A 1085 37.18 -28.83 -24.12
N LEU A 1086 36.81 -28.26 -25.27
CA LEU A 1086 37.08 -28.85 -26.59
C LEU A 1086 38.59 -28.91 -26.92
N TRP A 1087 39.40 -27.94 -26.47
CA TRP A 1087 40.86 -28.00 -26.59
C TRP A 1087 41.52 -29.05 -25.67
N ALA A 1088 40.79 -29.54 -24.65
CA ALA A 1088 41.19 -30.65 -23.79
C ALA A 1088 40.58 -32.01 -24.24
N ASP A 1089 40.19 -32.11 -25.52
CA ASP A 1089 39.52 -33.27 -26.15
C ASP A 1089 38.19 -33.71 -25.48
N LEU A 1090 37.61 -32.90 -24.58
CA LEU A 1090 36.33 -33.18 -23.94
C LEU A 1090 35.14 -32.81 -24.83
N GLN A 1091 33.96 -33.35 -24.51
CA GLN A 1091 32.71 -33.12 -25.24
C GLN A 1091 31.70 -32.35 -24.37
N PRO A 1092 31.71 -31.01 -24.38
CA PRO A 1092 30.71 -30.20 -23.70
C PRO A 1092 29.34 -30.29 -24.39
N LEU A 1093 28.30 -30.57 -23.61
CA LEU A 1093 26.92 -30.72 -24.03
C LEU A 1093 26.04 -29.62 -23.42
N ASP A 1094 25.13 -29.10 -24.24
CA ASP A 1094 24.13 -28.11 -23.83
C ASP A 1094 22.89 -28.76 -23.22
N SER A 1095 22.34 -28.10 -22.20
CA SER A 1095 21.08 -28.47 -21.55
C SER A 1095 20.11 -27.30 -21.54
N ALA A 1096 18.82 -27.60 -21.40
CA ALA A 1096 17.78 -26.59 -21.22
C ALA A 1096 17.91 -25.88 -19.86
N ILE A 1097 18.40 -26.57 -18.82
CA ILE A 1097 18.45 -26.08 -17.42
C ILE A 1097 19.85 -25.70 -16.88
N VAL A 1098 20.93 -25.96 -17.63
CA VAL A 1098 22.32 -25.68 -17.20
C VAL A 1098 23.20 -25.33 -18.40
N ASP A 1099 24.11 -24.38 -18.24
CA ASP A 1099 24.88 -23.79 -19.35
C ASP A 1099 25.80 -24.76 -20.10
N VAL A 1100 26.59 -25.54 -19.37
CA VAL A 1100 27.42 -26.61 -19.93
C VAL A 1100 27.41 -27.80 -19.00
N SER A 1101 27.25 -28.99 -19.56
CA SER A 1101 27.52 -30.26 -18.90
C SER A 1101 28.63 -30.97 -19.66
N CYS A 1102 29.52 -31.69 -18.97
CA CYS A 1102 30.62 -32.39 -19.62
C CYS A 1102 30.88 -33.73 -18.95
N VAL A 1103 31.04 -34.80 -19.74
CA VAL A 1103 31.49 -36.10 -19.22
C VAL A 1103 33.01 -36.18 -19.37
N THR A 1104 33.70 -36.51 -18.28
CA THR A 1104 35.16 -36.64 -18.20
C THR A 1104 35.53 -38.05 -17.71
N GLU A 1105 36.81 -38.42 -17.75
CA GLU A 1105 37.29 -39.66 -17.11
C GLU A 1105 37.08 -39.70 -15.59
N ARG A 1106 36.88 -38.54 -14.95
CA ARG A 1106 36.64 -38.38 -13.51
C ARG A 1106 35.15 -38.30 -13.14
N GLY A 1107 34.23 -38.29 -14.11
CA GLY A 1107 32.79 -38.17 -13.88
C GLY A 1107 32.10 -37.10 -14.72
N THR A 1108 30.83 -36.85 -14.43
CA THR A 1108 30.00 -35.81 -15.06
C THR A 1108 30.15 -34.50 -14.30
N PHE A 1109 30.65 -33.46 -14.96
CA PHE A 1109 30.82 -32.13 -14.40
C PHE A 1109 29.74 -31.17 -14.94
N LEU A 1110 29.22 -30.30 -14.06
CA LEU A 1110 28.30 -29.22 -14.43
C LEU A 1110 28.98 -27.87 -14.26
N TYR A 1111 28.71 -26.97 -15.21
CA TYR A 1111 29.21 -25.61 -15.20
C TYR A 1111 28.06 -24.64 -15.46
N GLU A 1112 27.93 -23.67 -14.57
CA GLU A 1112 27.00 -22.55 -14.71
C GLU A 1112 27.81 -21.25 -14.87
N ALA A 1113 27.51 -20.46 -15.90
CA ALA A 1113 28.20 -19.20 -16.12
C ALA A 1113 27.55 -18.06 -15.31
N LEU A 1114 28.32 -17.04 -14.97
CA LEU A 1114 27.80 -15.79 -14.41
C LEU A 1114 28.37 -14.59 -15.17
N GLY A 1115 27.49 -13.74 -15.69
CA GLY A 1115 27.84 -12.47 -16.32
C GLY A 1115 28.46 -11.49 -15.30
N ALA A 1116 29.68 -11.00 -15.56
CA ALA A 1116 30.39 -10.00 -14.73
C ALA A 1116 29.53 -8.81 -14.32
N GLY A 1117 29.82 -8.29 -13.13
CA GLY A 1117 28.82 -7.71 -12.23
C GLY A 1117 28.34 -8.75 -11.20
N ARG A 1118 28.05 -9.99 -11.63
CA ARG A 1118 27.76 -11.12 -10.72
C ARG A 1118 29.04 -11.78 -10.19
N SER A 1119 29.85 -11.02 -9.46
CA SER A 1119 31.14 -11.46 -8.88
C SER A 1119 31.19 -11.33 -7.34
N THR A 1120 30.11 -10.89 -6.69
CA THR A 1120 30.03 -10.77 -5.21
C THR A 1120 29.71 -12.11 -4.54
N TYR A 1121 30.00 -12.25 -3.24
CA TYR A 1121 29.59 -13.45 -2.48
C TYR A 1121 28.08 -13.74 -2.56
N ALA A 1122 27.23 -12.72 -2.67
CA ALA A 1122 25.78 -12.91 -2.82
C ALA A 1122 25.42 -13.59 -4.14
N ASP A 1123 26.07 -13.20 -5.25
CA ASP A 1123 25.87 -13.79 -6.57
C ASP A 1123 26.38 -15.23 -6.63
N LEU A 1124 27.61 -15.46 -6.14
CA LEU A 1124 28.22 -16.78 -6.11
C LEU A 1124 27.39 -17.75 -5.25
N ARG A 1125 26.86 -17.29 -4.11
CA ARG A 1125 25.92 -18.08 -3.28
C ARG A 1125 24.62 -18.40 -4.02
N SER A 1126 24.07 -17.45 -4.79
CA SER A 1126 22.87 -17.66 -5.60
C SER A 1126 23.11 -18.69 -6.70
N GLY A 1127 24.21 -18.58 -7.43
CA GLY A 1127 24.62 -19.54 -8.46
C GLY A 1127 24.90 -20.93 -7.90
N ALA A 1128 25.57 -21.03 -6.74
CA ALA A 1128 25.85 -22.30 -6.08
C ALA A 1128 24.56 -23.02 -5.65
N THR A 1129 23.59 -22.27 -5.13
CA THR A 1129 22.26 -22.78 -4.78
C THR A 1129 21.55 -23.35 -6.02
N ARG A 1130 21.54 -22.60 -7.14
CA ARG A 1130 20.98 -23.04 -8.42
C ARG A 1130 21.66 -24.30 -8.98
N LEU A 1131 22.99 -24.39 -8.89
CA LEU A 1131 23.74 -25.59 -9.31
C LEU A 1131 23.37 -26.84 -8.49
N LEU A 1132 23.19 -26.69 -7.18
CA LEU A 1132 22.74 -27.78 -6.29
C LEU A 1132 21.30 -28.20 -6.62
N GLU A 1133 20.42 -27.24 -6.90
CA GLU A 1133 19.05 -27.47 -7.36
C GLU A 1133 19.01 -28.22 -8.70
N ILE A 1134 19.75 -27.75 -9.71
CA ILE A 1134 19.95 -28.42 -11.00
C ILE A 1134 20.44 -29.85 -10.79
N ASN A 1135 21.48 -30.06 -9.98
CA ASN A 1135 22.04 -31.38 -9.69
C ASN A 1135 21.03 -32.32 -8.99
N HIS A 1136 20.09 -31.77 -8.21
CA HIS A 1136 18.98 -32.55 -7.64
C HIS A 1136 17.95 -33.00 -8.70
N THR A 1137 17.79 -32.27 -9.81
CA THR A 1137 16.81 -32.66 -10.85
C THR A 1137 17.26 -33.84 -11.71
N LEU A 1138 18.58 -34.03 -11.89
CA LEU A 1138 19.18 -34.97 -12.84
C LEU A 1138 18.94 -36.45 -12.48
N PRO A 1139 18.92 -37.37 -13.48
CA PRO A 1139 18.76 -38.81 -13.23
C PRO A 1139 19.93 -39.46 -12.47
N THR A 1140 21.12 -38.88 -12.61
CA THR A 1140 22.35 -39.23 -11.89
C THR A 1140 22.99 -37.91 -11.48
N ARG A 1141 23.49 -37.81 -10.24
CA ARG A 1141 24.18 -36.60 -9.78
C ARG A 1141 25.50 -36.41 -10.52
N ALA A 1142 25.85 -35.16 -10.74
CA ALA A 1142 27.18 -34.75 -11.18
C ALA A 1142 28.22 -34.98 -10.07
N ASP A 1143 29.43 -35.33 -10.49
CA ASP A 1143 30.58 -35.67 -9.65
C ASP A 1143 31.39 -34.42 -9.23
N ALA A 1144 31.20 -33.28 -9.93
CA ALA A 1144 31.67 -31.96 -9.50
C ALA A 1144 30.81 -30.83 -10.08
N LEU A 1145 30.76 -29.70 -9.37
CA LEU A 1145 29.98 -28.50 -9.72
C LEU A 1145 30.90 -27.27 -9.80
N TYR A 1146 30.77 -26.48 -10.87
CA TYR A 1146 31.61 -25.32 -11.16
C TYR A 1146 30.80 -24.06 -11.47
N LEU A 1147 31.04 -22.98 -10.74
CA LEU A 1147 30.64 -21.62 -11.14
C LEU A 1147 31.73 -21.00 -12.02
N VAL A 1148 31.33 -20.33 -13.09
CA VAL A 1148 32.26 -19.82 -14.11
C VAL A 1148 32.05 -18.32 -14.33
N LEU A 1149 32.90 -17.52 -13.70
CA LEU A 1149 32.83 -16.06 -13.72
C LEU A 1149 33.56 -15.45 -14.92
N CYS A 1150 33.12 -14.27 -15.32
CA CYS A 1150 33.79 -13.44 -16.33
C CYS A 1150 35.06 -12.74 -15.83
N GLU A 1151 35.23 -12.62 -14.52
CA GLU A 1151 36.25 -11.85 -13.82
C GLU A 1151 36.52 -12.52 -12.45
N PRO A 1152 37.62 -12.22 -11.75
CA PRO A 1152 37.85 -12.74 -10.40
C PRO A 1152 36.68 -12.41 -9.45
N PRO A 1153 36.44 -13.22 -8.40
CA PRO A 1153 35.50 -12.84 -7.35
C PRO A 1153 35.87 -11.48 -6.75
N ALA A 1154 34.88 -10.65 -6.42
CA ALA A 1154 35.09 -9.34 -5.81
C ALA A 1154 35.68 -9.43 -4.37
N ASP A 1155 35.51 -10.59 -3.75
CA ASP A 1155 35.93 -10.94 -2.40
C ASP A 1155 36.87 -12.17 -2.45
N ASP A 1156 38.16 -12.02 -2.11
CA ASP A 1156 39.14 -13.13 -2.13
C ASP A 1156 38.70 -14.36 -1.31
N TRP A 1157 37.94 -14.15 -0.23
CA TRP A 1157 37.44 -15.18 0.67
C TRP A 1157 36.17 -15.88 0.17
N SER A 1158 35.47 -15.32 -0.83
CA SER A 1158 34.15 -15.78 -1.25
C SER A 1158 34.19 -17.13 -1.98
N ALA A 1159 35.17 -17.35 -2.86
CA ALA A 1159 35.33 -18.59 -3.60
C ALA A 1159 35.62 -19.79 -2.67
N ASP A 1160 36.52 -19.60 -1.70
CA ASP A 1160 36.82 -20.60 -0.67
C ASP A 1160 35.58 -20.90 0.19
N THR A 1161 34.85 -19.86 0.61
CA THR A 1161 33.62 -20.02 1.40
C THR A 1161 32.52 -20.75 0.62
N VAL A 1162 32.37 -20.49 -0.68
CA VAL A 1162 31.36 -21.15 -1.51
C VAL A 1162 31.69 -22.62 -1.73
N ARG A 1163 32.97 -22.95 -1.96
CA ARG A 1163 33.42 -24.35 -2.00
C ARG A 1163 33.19 -25.05 -0.66
N ASP A 1164 33.64 -24.45 0.45
CA ASP A 1164 33.65 -25.11 1.76
C ASP A 1164 32.26 -25.25 2.39
N VAL A 1165 31.26 -24.47 1.94
CA VAL A 1165 29.87 -24.53 2.41
C VAL A 1165 28.92 -25.26 1.46
N PHE A 1166 29.12 -25.16 0.14
CA PHE A 1166 28.17 -25.67 -0.87
C PHE A 1166 28.72 -26.82 -1.73
N ASP A 1167 30.01 -27.18 -1.60
CA ASP A 1167 30.70 -28.16 -2.47
C ASP A 1167 30.66 -27.77 -3.96
N VAL A 1168 30.72 -26.45 -4.22
CA VAL A 1168 30.74 -25.83 -5.55
C VAL A 1168 32.05 -25.07 -5.75
N HIS A 1169 32.85 -25.48 -6.71
CA HIS A 1169 34.12 -24.83 -7.03
C HIS A 1169 33.86 -23.55 -7.84
N VAL A 1170 34.72 -22.54 -7.69
CA VAL A 1170 34.62 -21.28 -8.46
C VAL A 1170 35.82 -21.13 -9.39
N LEU A 1171 35.52 -20.89 -10.66
CA LEU A 1171 36.44 -20.59 -11.75
C LEU A 1171 36.19 -19.17 -12.27
N TRP A 1172 37.21 -18.53 -12.83
CA TRP A 1172 37.05 -17.26 -13.53
C TRP A 1172 37.97 -17.15 -14.73
N ARG A 1173 37.54 -16.42 -15.75
CA ARG A 1173 38.42 -16.02 -16.85
C ARG A 1173 39.26 -14.82 -16.41
N SER A 1174 40.59 -14.94 -16.45
CA SER A 1174 41.51 -13.79 -16.39
C SER A 1174 42.04 -13.49 -17.80
N PRO A 1175 42.78 -12.39 -18.04
CA PRO A 1175 43.47 -12.19 -19.30
C PRO A 1175 44.48 -13.32 -19.60
N GLU A 1176 45.19 -13.78 -18.56
CA GLU A 1176 46.30 -14.74 -18.66
C GLU A 1176 45.84 -16.20 -18.83
N GLY A 1177 44.65 -16.56 -18.32
CA GLY A 1177 44.18 -17.94 -18.37
C GLY A 1177 42.83 -18.15 -17.70
N TRP A 1178 42.62 -19.35 -17.16
CA TRP A 1178 41.53 -19.66 -16.25
C TRP A 1178 42.06 -19.69 -14.81
N GLY A 1179 41.50 -18.85 -13.95
CA GLY A 1179 41.76 -18.84 -12.52
C GLY A 1179 40.74 -19.68 -11.75
N GLY A 1180 41.08 -20.01 -10.50
CA GLY A 1180 40.33 -20.92 -9.62
C GLY A 1180 41.24 -22.01 -9.07
N ARG A 1181 41.06 -22.37 -7.79
CA ARG A 1181 41.96 -23.29 -7.07
C ARG A 1181 42.08 -24.68 -7.73
N ASP A 1182 41.03 -25.12 -8.42
CA ASP A 1182 40.93 -26.43 -9.05
C ASP A 1182 40.82 -26.37 -10.59
N ALA A 1183 41.18 -25.24 -11.21
CA ALA A 1183 40.95 -24.96 -12.63
C ALA A 1183 41.56 -25.99 -13.60
N ALA A 1184 42.74 -26.55 -13.28
CA ALA A 1184 43.36 -27.61 -14.08
C ALA A 1184 42.50 -28.89 -14.11
N THR A 1185 41.95 -29.30 -12.96
CA THR A 1185 41.01 -30.43 -12.87
C THR A 1185 39.70 -30.12 -13.58
N ALA A 1186 39.16 -28.92 -13.40
CA ALA A 1186 37.89 -28.50 -13.98
C ALA A 1186 37.89 -28.43 -15.52
N LEU A 1187 39.07 -28.23 -16.12
CA LEU A 1187 39.26 -28.13 -17.58
C LEU A 1187 40.02 -29.33 -18.16
N ASN A 1188 40.25 -30.39 -17.37
CA ASN A 1188 41.07 -31.56 -17.71
C ASN A 1188 42.42 -31.20 -18.36
N SER A 1189 43.01 -30.09 -17.93
CA SER A 1189 44.31 -29.63 -18.41
C SER A 1189 45.43 -30.37 -17.66
N PRO A 1190 46.55 -30.73 -18.33
CA PRO A 1190 47.68 -31.34 -17.66
C PRO A 1190 48.24 -30.38 -16.61
N GLU A 1191 48.46 -30.89 -15.39
CA GLU A 1191 49.11 -30.16 -14.30
C GLU A 1191 50.54 -29.75 -14.71
N ALA A 1192 50.95 -28.54 -14.30
CA ALA A 1192 52.22 -27.90 -14.67
C ALA A 1192 53.16 -27.76 -13.45
#